data_AF-A0A1F6GA65-F1
#
_entry.id   AF-A0A1F6GA65-F1
#
_cell.length_a   1.000
_cell.length_b   1.000
_cell.length_c   1.000
_cell.angle_alpha   90.00
_cell.angle_beta   90.00
_cell.angle_gamma   90.00
#
_symmetry.space_group_name_H-M   'P 1'
#
loop_
_entity.id
_entity.type
_entity.pdbx_description
1 polymer ?
#
loop_
_entity_poly.entity_id
_entity_poly.type
_entity_poly.pdbx_seq_one_letter_code
_entity_poly.pdbx_strand_id
1 'polypeptide(L)'
;MSKLKNPFPYYVGVNSLEELANKKTRVLIMNILGNESKTVTPTSHQYSGGNIVAGVQFGQGGSVLETNAGNIPVYGSVKEALDDGKQFDTGVIYLPPSAVNYATAELCKHNHNLKKIVILTEKVSVRDARMMRWGCQEAKVDVFGGNCLGIANPHDRVRVGGALGGDKPAEALVKGSVAIYSNSGNFSTTMSEYLKTGGFGTSTILSSGKDVIIHFALPEFLYCAENDPRTRAVVVYIEPGGYYEKQALDWIQDNRFNFTKPIIACVTGRWKKNITRACGHAGALSGGGDDAEGKEKWFDNYFGVGQFNANKIKVSPRGVRVASIQEIPAAMAAVIKALGQKPDFAPIGDLSLKPWFANQFKANYPKNLSFPVTKAIEPYAEQIERVSRQVGAQLPREGMRNRSGATMMNAQTQVTEMHGKTVLELVEHPFGATNLFALTKEMPSKSQLKLVNLLLNYFVSNATSGGMAATMGRKNGATPNAFIGAEVLMTGDSSLIKAVRANISTLIDLFYPEVGKEVGPNAKAVEKALKSKSKMVESKNSASQAKAAEFMLKSAKTYKASTVFTDYADAYLAKNPKACRISLALAALALSLSWESLTGRRITRDNAEELCTYFHVHGTIVANAPANREKNAHFAALASLIDIKVLETDFSETCFRLLFDRAPKNENEIFALNAMLNLTVSNGPGTISGKGAKESVSAKNQIPVAYAGFMANTGLAHGGNGFEAVAFLIERFKDYNPYKGAKGLDKKIQELAHKAAMDYNVVKKQAKVEGNMQYMKIPCVNHPVFKGKPVNIDPREEFIYKLFKARKMDNPFQEFYHKLVVELFEAGATKNVFCVNIDAVIATISLELFWDQLHQGKVTEAEMQDLVFVMFLFARMVGSAAEIADHRARGTDMDCRTPASQCEFVV
;
A
#
# COMPACT_ATOMS: atom_id res chain seq x y z
N MET A 1 35.63 19.24 -53.86
CA MET A 1 35.89 18.17 -52.86
C MET A 1 35.70 16.85 -53.58
N SER A 2 36.77 16.06 -53.73
CA SER A 2 36.70 14.75 -54.39
C SER A 2 35.71 13.86 -53.64
N LYS A 3 34.81 13.19 -54.37
CA LYS A 3 33.97 12.13 -53.81
C LYS A 3 34.93 11.07 -53.24
N LEU A 4 35.06 11.00 -51.92
CA LEU A 4 35.77 9.91 -51.25
C LEU A 4 35.18 8.60 -51.79
N LYS A 5 36.02 7.78 -52.40
CA LYS A 5 35.62 6.45 -52.88
C LYS A 5 35.23 5.66 -51.63
N ASN A 6 33.97 5.19 -51.56
CA ASN A 6 33.49 4.36 -50.47
C ASN A 6 34.51 3.22 -50.22
N PRO A 7 35.17 3.16 -49.04
CA PRO A 7 36.22 2.17 -48.78
C PRO A 7 35.65 0.77 -48.49
N PHE A 8 34.32 0.66 -48.42
CA PHE A 8 33.63 -0.57 -48.07
C PHE A 8 33.19 -1.34 -49.32
N PRO A 9 33.21 -2.69 -49.30
CA PRO A 9 32.70 -3.53 -50.39
C PRO A 9 31.16 -3.58 -50.44
N TYR A 10 30.48 -2.75 -49.66
CA TYR A 10 29.04 -2.65 -49.52
C TYR A 10 28.65 -1.17 -49.35
N TYR A 11 27.36 -0.86 -49.49
CA TYR A 11 26.85 0.50 -49.31
C TYR A 11 27.01 0.97 -47.87
N VAL A 12 27.61 2.15 -47.72
CA VAL A 12 27.63 2.96 -46.50
C VAL A 12 27.37 4.40 -46.95
N GLY A 13 26.25 4.97 -46.51
CA GLY A 13 25.80 6.30 -46.95
C GLY A 13 26.38 7.46 -46.12
N VAL A 14 26.68 7.18 -44.85
CA VAL A 14 27.28 8.14 -43.90
C VAL A 14 28.81 8.19 -44.01
N ASN A 15 29.37 9.39 -44.04
CA ASN A 15 30.81 9.60 -44.19
C ASN A 15 31.45 10.23 -42.95
N SER A 16 30.67 10.86 -42.07
CA SER A 16 31.11 11.51 -40.84
C SER A 16 30.14 11.20 -39.69
N LEU A 17 30.63 11.13 -38.45
CA LEU A 17 29.77 10.84 -37.29
C LEU A 17 28.68 11.89 -37.07
N GLU A 18 28.86 13.14 -37.53
CA GLU A 18 27.82 14.16 -37.45
C GLU A 18 26.60 13.88 -38.35
N GLU A 19 26.76 13.02 -39.36
CA GLU A 19 25.69 12.64 -40.28
C GLU A 19 24.78 11.54 -39.70
N LEU A 20 25.24 10.82 -38.66
CA LEU A 20 24.46 9.78 -37.99
C LEU A 20 23.15 10.35 -37.43
N ALA A 21 23.23 11.48 -36.73
CA ALA A 21 22.08 12.26 -36.28
C ALA A 21 22.48 13.73 -36.09
N ASN A 22 21.67 14.66 -36.59
CA ASN A 22 21.90 16.11 -36.51
C ASN A 22 20.57 16.86 -36.49
N LYS A 23 20.61 18.20 -36.34
CA LYS A 23 19.38 19.02 -36.22
C LYS A 23 18.41 18.91 -37.42
N LYS A 24 18.89 18.45 -38.58
CA LYS A 24 18.05 18.26 -39.78
C LYS A 24 17.40 16.88 -39.84
N THR A 25 17.81 15.95 -38.99
CA THR A 25 17.27 14.58 -38.95
C THR A 25 15.77 14.64 -38.62
N ARG A 26 14.92 14.05 -39.46
CA ARG A 26 13.48 13.99 -39.27
C ARG A 26 13.07 12.54 -39.11
N VAL A 27 12.37 12.23 -38.01
CA VAL A 27 12.17 10.85 -37.54
C VAL A 27 10.72 10.42 -37.66
N LEU A 28 10.49 9.21 -38.18
CA LEU A 28 9.25 8.47 -38.04
C LEU A 28 9.45 7.26 -37.12
N ILE A 29 8.56 7.07 -36.16
CA ILE A 29 8.64 5.96 -35.18
C ILE A 29 7.61 4.88 -35.51
N MET A 30 8.08 3.65 -35.73
CA MET A 30 7.24 2.46 -35.85
C MET A 30 6.87 1.95 -34.45
N ASN A 31 5.57 1.72 -34.22
CA ASN A 31 4.96 1.37 -32.93
C ASN A 31 5.08 2.49 -31.89
N ILE A 32 4.70 3.73 -32.24
CA ILE A 32 4.89 4.91 -31.38
C ILE A 32 4.11 4.88 -30.05
N LEU A 33 2.98 4.17 -29.99
CA LEU A 33 2.16 4.04 -28.78
C LEU A 33 2.49 2.76 -27.97
N GLY A 34 3.53 2.04 -28.37
CA GLY A 34 4.08 0.92 -27.61
C GLY A 34 4.56 1.33 -26.21
N ASN A 35 4.70 0.36 -25.31
CA ASN A 35 5.01 0.63 -23.90
C ASN A 35 6.33 1.39 -23.68
N GLU A 36 7.36 1.09 -24.46
CA GLU A 36 8.68 1.76 -24.39
C GLU A 36 8.72 3.04 -25.21
N SER A 37 8.18 3.02 -26.43
CA SER A 37 8.20 4.18 -27.33
C SER A 37 7.37 5.34 -26.78
N LYS A 38 6.20 5.10 -26.19
CA LYS A 38 5.35 6.16 -25.63
C LYS A 38 5.99 6.92 -24.47
N THR A 39 6.93 6.30 -23.75
CA THR A 39 7.66 6.93 -22.63
C THR A 39 8.94 7.60 -23.08
N VAL A 40 9.70 7.00 -24.01
CA VAL A 40 10.99 7.54 -24.47
C VAL A 40 10.83 8.66 -25.52
N THR A 41 9.84 8.54 -26.39
CA THR A 41 9.60 9.43 -27.53
C THR A 41 9.44 10.90 -27.11
N PRO A 42 8.62 11.26 -26.10
CA PRO A 42 8.45 12.65 -25.69
C PRO A 42 9.78 13.32 -25.28
N THR A 43 10.60 12.62 -24.50
CA THR A 43 11.91 13.12 -24.07
C THR A 43 12.87 13.28 -25.24
N SER A 44 12.91 12.30 -26.17
CA SER A 44 13.76 12.40 -27.38
C SER A 44 13.33 13.55 -28.29
N HIS A 45 12.02 13.72 -28.48
CA HIS A 45 11.43 14.77 -29.28
C HIS A 45 11.75 16.16 -28.72
N GLN A 46 11.56 16.33 -27.41
CA GLN A 46 11.86 17.58 -26.71
C GLN A 46 13.35 17.92 -26.74
N TYR A 47 14.21 16.96 -26.40
CA TYR A 47 15.67 17.19 -26.40
C TYR A 47 16.16 17.58 -27.80
N SER A 48 15.63 16.93 -28.84
CA SER A 48 16.00 17.11 -30.25
C SER A 48 15.30 18.27 -30.95
N GLY A 49 14.58 19.14 -30.23
CA GLY A 49 13.93 20.31 -30.82
C GLY A 49 12.79 19.97 -31.77
N GLY A 50 12.04 18.91 -31.52
CA GLY A 50 10.84 18.56 -32.29
C GLY A 50 11.08 17.68 -33.52
N ASN A 51 12.16 16.89 -33.53
CA ASN A 51 12.62 16.17 -34.73
C ASN A 51 11.71 15.01 -35.19
N ILE A 52 10.92 14.41 -34.30
CA ILE A 52 9.97 13.34 -34.62
C ILE A 52 8.71 13.93 -35.26
N VAL A 53 8.39 13.51 -36.48
CA VAL A 53 7.38 14.17 -37.33
C VAL A 53 6.05 13.42 -37.38
N ALA A 54 6.11 12.12 -37.12
CA ALA A 54 4.99 11.20 -37.17
C ALA A 54 5.36 9.90 -36.45
N GLY A 55 4.35 9.13 -36.07
CA GLY A 55 4.52 7.73 -35.72
C GLY A 55 3.51 6.83 -36.42
N VAL A 56 3.82 5.55 -36.46
CA VAL A 56 2.94 4.51 -36.98
C VAL A 56 2.49 3.63 -35.82
N GLN A 57 1.19 3.38 -35.74
CA GLN A 57 0.58 2.40 -34.85
C GLN A 57 -0.46 1.59 -35.63
N PHE A 58 -0.12 0.34 -35.93
CA PHE A 58 -1.01 -0.55 -36.68
C PHE A 58 -2.37 -0.68 -35.97
N GLY A 59 -3.45 -0.41 -36.71
CA GLY A 59 -4.83 -0.47 -36.19
C GLY A 59 -5.29 0.71 -35.33
N GLN A 60 -4.47 1.75 -35.15
CA GLN A 60 -4.80 2.93 -34.32
C GLN A 60 -4.46 4.27 -34.99
N GLY A 61 -4.58 4.36 -36.32
CA GLY A 61 -4.42 5.62 -37.06
C GLY A 61 -5.42 6.70 -36.63
N GLY A 62 -5.01 7.96 -36.69
CA GLY A 62 -5.81 9.13 -36.30
C GLY A 62 -5.65 9.55 -34.83
N SER A 63 -4.88 8.79 -34.04
CA SER A 63 -4.51 9.17 -32.67
C SER A 63 -3.33 10.16 -32.66
N VAL A 64 -3.01 10.68 -31.47
CA VAL A 64 -1.85 11.56 -31.23
C VAL A 64 -1.07 11.10 -30.01
N LEU A 65 0.25 11.28 -30.05
CA LEU A 65 1.09 11.20 -28.84
C LEU A 65 1.35 12.63 -28.35
N GLU A 66 0.86 12.95 -27.17
CA GLU A 66 1.05 14.27 -26.55
C GLU A 66 2.49 14.44 -26.05
N THR A 67 3.08 15.61 -26.31
CA THR A 67 4.40 15.97 -25.80
C THR A 67 4.48 17.46 -25.48
N ASN A 68 5.41 17.84 -24.60
CA ASN A 68 5.65 19.25 -24.26
C ASN A 68 6.19 20.09 -25.44
N ALA A 69 6.70 19.47 -26.50
CA ALA A 69 7.22 20.16 -27.69
C ALA A 69 6.24 20.12 -28.87
N GLY A 70 5.00 19.64 -28.65
CA GLY A 70 3.95 19.51 -29.65
C GLY A 70 3.46 18.07 -29.81
N ASN A 71 2.21 17.91 -30.20
CA ASN A 71 1.61 16.60 -30.43
C ASN A 71 2.20 15.96 -31.69
N ILE A 72 2.52 14.66 -31.60
CA ILE A 72 3.02 13.87 -32.73
C ILE A 72 1.83 13.10 -33.32
N PRO A 73 1.51 13.27 -34.61
CA PRO A 73 0.42 12.55 -35.25
C PRO A 73 0.74 11.06 -35.46
N VAL A 74 -0.27 10.20 -35.32
CA VAL A 74 -0.14 8.74 -35.43
C VAL A 74 -0.96 8.20 -36.61
N TYR A 75 -0.33 7.39 -37.44
CA TYR A 75 -0.90 6.81 -38.67
C TYR A 75 -0.97 5.28 -38.59
N GLY A 76 -1.80 4.66 -39.43
CA GLY A 76 -1.90 3.20 -39.53
C GLY A 76 -0.74 2.56 -40.29
N SER A 77 -0.09 3.31 -41.18
CA SER A 77 1.02 2.85 -42.02
C SER A 77 2.00 3.98 -42.37
N VAL A 78 3.21 3.62 -42.85
CA VAL A 78 4.19 4.58 -43.37
C VAL A 78 3.64 5.33 -44.57
N LYS A 79 2.90 4.63 -45.44
CA LYS A 79 2.29 5.22 -46.62
C LYS A 79 1.29 6.32 -46.26
N GLU A 80 0.41 6.07 -45.30
CA GLU A 80 -0.55 7.09 -44.83
C GLU A 80 0.16 8.35 -44.30
N ALA A 81 1.25 8.19 -43.55
CA ALA A 81 2.02 9.33 -43.06
C ALA A 81 2.61 10.17 -44.21
N LEU A 82 3.12 9.51 -45.26
CA LEU A 82 3.66 10.18 -46.45
C LEU A 82 2.56 10.84 -47.29
N ASP A 83 1.41 10.17 -47.45
CA ASP A 83 0.24 10.68 -48.17
C ASP A 83 -0.33 11.94 -47.47
N ASP A 84 -0.26 12.02 -46.14
CA ASP A 84 -0.56 13.23 -45.34
C ASP A 84 0.54 14.30 -45.38
N GLY A 85 1.55 14.12 -46.24
CA GLY A 85 2.62 15.08 -46.48
C GLY A 85 3.74 15.09 -45.44
N LYS A 86 3.81 14.12 -44.53
CA LYS A 86 4.94 14.02 -43.59
C LYS A 86 6.21 13.60 -44.34
N GLN A 87 7.32 14.25 -44.05
CA GLN A 87 8.62 13.97 -44.66
C GLN A 87 9.62 13.61 -43.57
N PHE A 88 10.34 12.50 -43.78
CA PHE A 88 11.34 12.00 -42.83
C PHE A 88 12.48 11.29 -43.55
N ASP A 89 13.68 11.33 -42.97
CA ASP A 89 14.89 10.67 -43.49
C ASP A 89 15.36 9.50 -42.62
N THR A 90 14.74 9.32 -41.45
CA THR A 90 15.13 8.34 -40.45
C THR A 90 13.93 7.58 -39.91
N GLY A 91 13.95 6.25 -40.01
CA GLY A 91 12.98 5.36 -39.38
C GLY A 91 13.51 4.81 -38.06
N VAL A 92 12.66 4.70 -37.04
CA VAL A 92 13.01 4.11 -35.73
C VAL A 92 12.02 3.01 -35.38
N ILE A 93 12.51 1.83 -35.00
CA ILE A 93 11.68 0.63 -34.84
C ILE A 93 11.61 0.15 -33.37
N TYR A 94 10.40 0.14 -32.81
CA TYR A 94 10.04 -0.42 -31.50
C TYR A 94 9.06 -1.59 -31.62
N LEU A 95 9.37 -2.58 -32.46
CA LEU A 95 8.47 -3.70 -32.74
C LEU A 95 8.98 -5.02 -32.16
N PRO A 96 8.11 -6.02 -31.92
CA PRO A 96 8.55 -7.37 -31.60
C PRO A 96 9.49 -7.94 -32.68
N PRO A 97 10.42 -8.86 -32.34
CA PRO A 97 11.45 -9.35 -33.28
C PRO A 97 10.91 -9.87 -34.61
N SER A 98 9.76 -10.56 -34.59
CA SER A 98 9.10 -11.11 -35.78
C SER A 98 8.56 -10.05 -36.75
N ALA A 99 8.38 -8.80 -36.30
CA ALA A 99 7.81 -7.72 -37.09
C ALA A 99 8.85 -6.72 -37.63
N VAL A 100 10.10 -6.76 -37.13
CA VAL A 100 11.14 -5.77 -37.50
C VAL A 100 11.46 -5.81 -39.00
N ASN A 101 11.54 -7.00 -39.59
CA ASN A 101 11.82 -7.17 -41.02
C ASN A 101 10.73 -6.55 -41.90
N TYR A 102 9.46 -6.76 -41.55
CA TYR A 102 8.33 -6.17 -42.27
C TYR A 102 8.32 -4.65 -42.18
N ALA A 103 8.58 -4.09 -40.99
CA ALA A 103 8.66 -2.63 -40.83
C ALA A 103 9.84 -2.02 -41.61
N THR A 104 10.97 -2.71 -41.62
CA THR A 104 12.14 -2.30 -42.42
C THR A 104 11.82 -2.30 -43.91
N ALA A 105 11.16 -3.36 -44.40
CA ALA A 105 10.72 -3.46 -45.78
C ALA A 105 9.69 -2.37 -46.14
N GLU A 106 8.73 -2.08 -45.26
CA GLU A 106 7.73 -1.03 -45.45
C GLU A 106 8.39 0.35 -45.57
N LEU A 107 9.30 0.68 -44.64
CA LEU A 107 10.05 1.93 -44.65
C LEU A 107 10.83 2.12 -45.96
N CYS A 108 11.61 1.11 -46.36
CA CYS A 108 12.42 1.16 -47.59
C CYS A 108 11.56 1.20 -48.86
N LYS A 109 10.42 0.50 -48.88
CA LYS A 109 9.55 0.43 -50.06
C LYS A 109 8.80 1.72 -50.30
N HIS A 110 8.32 2.38 -49.24
CA HIS A 110 7.40 3.51 -49.37
C HIS A 110 8.09 4.88 -49.27
N ASN A 111 9.22 5.00 -48.56
CA ASN A 111 9.91 6.27 -48.41
C ASN A 111 11.24 6.32 -49.19
N HIS A 112 11.22 6.94 -50.38
CA HIS A 112 12.43 7.13 -51.19
C HIS A 112 13.42 8.15 -50.62
N ASN A 113 13.00 8.98 -49.65
CA ASN A 113 13.87 9.94 -48.94
C ASN A 113 14.53 9.33 -47.71
N LEU A 114 14.23 8.07 -47.38
CA LEU A 114 14.81 7.37 -46.25
C LEU A 114 16.31 7.18 -46.45
N LYS A 115 17.08 7.50 -45.40
CA LYS A 115 18.54 7.33 -45.39
C LYS A 115 18.99 6.36 -44.30
N LYS A 116 18.25 6.31 -43.19
CA LYS A 116 18.69 5.63 -41.96
C LYS A 116 17.54 4.88 -41.31
N ILE A 117 17.84 3.70 -40.75
CA ILE A 117 16.94 2.96 -39.86
C ILE A 117 17.66 2.64 -38.56
N VAL A 118 17.02 2.90 -37.42
CA VAL A 118 17.51 2.55 -36.08
C VAL A 118 16.60 1.50 -35.45
N ILE A 119 17.17 0.33 -35.10
CA ILE A 119 16.45 -0.83 -34.58
C ILE A 119 16.77 -1.01 -33.10
N LEU A 120 15.79 -0.79 -32.23
CA LEU A 120 15.96 -0.97 -30.79
C LEU A 120 15.75 -2.43 -30.37
N THR A 121 14.92 -3.16 -31.11
CA THR A 121 14.52 -4.53 -30.82
C THR A 121 15.70 -5.49 -30.68
N GLU A 122 15.73 -6.27 -29.61
CA GLU A 122 16.68 -7.38 -29.37
C GLU A 122 16.12 -8.70 -29.94
N LYS A 123 17.01 -9.67 -30.21
CA LYS A 123 16.68 -11.05 -30.57
C LYS A 123 16.03 -11.16 -31.94
N VAL A 124 16.41 -10.28 -32.85
CA VAL A 124 16.05 -10.43 -34.26
C VAL A 124 16.73 -11.69 -34.80
N SER A 125 15.96 -12.52 -35.51
CA SER A 125 16.49 -13.78 -36.03
C SER A 125 17.60 -13.50 -37.06
N VAL A 126 18.59 -14.40 -37.16
CA VAL A 126 19.67 -14.28 -38.16
C VAL A 126 19.11 -14.19 -39.58
N ARG A 127 18.03 -14.93 -39.85
CA ARG A 127 17.31 -14.86 -41.13
C ARG A 127 16.80 -13.45 -41.40
N ASP A 128 16.06 -12.88 -40.46
CA ASP A 128 15.48 -11.54 -40.62
C ASP A 128 16.55 -10.46 -40.71
N ALA A 129 17.60 -10.54 -39.87
CA ALA A 129 18.73 -9.62 -39.94
C ALA A 129 19.42 -9.64 -41.32
N ARG A 130 19.60 -10.82 -41.93
CA ARG A 130 20.16 -10.93 -43.29
C ARG A 130 19.24 -10.31 -44.34
N MET A 131 17.94 -10.59 -44.26
CA MET A 131 16.95 -10.05 -45.21
C MET A 131 16.85 -8.53 -45.11
N MET A 132 16.81 -7.99 -43.88
CA MET A 132 16.83 -6.55 -43.63
C MET A 132 18.10 -5.89 -44.17
N ARG A 133 19.28 -6.48 -43.86
CA ARG A 133 20.56 -5.95 -44.37
C ARG A 133 20.56 -5.91 -45.90
N TRP A 134 20.13 -7.00 -46.55
CA TRP A 134 20.06 -7.05 -48.01
C TRP A 134 19.11 -5.99 -48.59
N GLY A 135 17.89 -5.92 -48.09
CA GLY A 135 16.89 -4.95 -48.57
C GLY A 135 17.33 -3.49 -48.38
N CYS A 136 17.95 -3.16 -47.25
CA CYS A 136 18.46 -1.82 -47.00
C CYS A 136 19.68 -1.47 -47.87
N GLN A 137 20.52 -2.45 -48.22
CA GLN A 137 21.64 -2.24 -49.15
C GLN A 137 21.13 -1.89 -50.56
N GLU A 138 20.13 -2.62 -51.06
CA GLU A 138 19.45 -2.32 -52.33
C GLU A 138 18.79 -0.93 -52.31
N ALA A 139 18.14 -0.59 -51.20
CA ALA A 139 17.49 0.70 -51.01
C ALA A 139 18.47 1.86 -50.70
N LYS A 140 19.77 1.59 -50.54
CA LYS A 140 20.79 2.57 -50.13
C LYS A 140 20.46 3.27 -48.80
N VAL A 141 20.03 2.47 -47.82
CA VAL A 141 19.68 2.89 -46.47
C VAL A 141 20.67 2.28 -45.47
N ASP A 142 21.26 3.11 -44.61
CA ASP A 142 22.10 2.66 -43.51
C ASP A 142 21.23 2.12 -42.36
N VAL A 143 21.65 1.01 -41.77
CA VAL A 143 20.93 0.35 -40.67
C VAL A 143 21.80 0.31 -39.42
N PHE A 144 21.26 0.81 -38.32
CA PHE A 144 21.90 0.84 -37.02
C PHE A 144 21.09 0.00 -36.03
N GLY A 145 21.78 -0.65 -35.10
CA GLY A 145 21.13 -1.40 -34.02
C GLY A 145 20.83 -2.86 -34.35
N GLY A 146 19.77 -3.36 -33.73
CA GLY A 146 19.63 -4.76 -33.33
C GLY A 146 20.14 -4.87 -31.90
N ASN A 147 19.22 -4.81 -30.94
CA ASN A 147 19.50 -4.68 -29.50
C ASN A 147 20.29 -3.40 -29.13
N CYS A 148 19.81 -2.21 -29.47
CA CYS A 148 20.52 -0.97 -29.17
C CYS A 148 19.67 0.09 -28.46
N LEU A 149 20.31 1.19 -28.03
CA LEU A 149 19.63 2.41 -27.57
C LEU A 149 19.68 3.56 -28.59
N GLY A 150 20.25 3.33 -29.78
CA GLY A 150 20.26 4.31 -30.87
C GLY A 150 21.48 5.25 -30.85
N ILE A 151 21.24 6.52 -31.21
CA ILE A 151 22.27 7.51 -31.53
C ILE A 151 22.02 8.80 -30.74
N ALA A 152 23.09 9.40 -30.21
CA ALA A 152 23.05 10.74 -29.65
C ALA A 152 24.17 11.63 -30.23
N ASN A 153 23.81 12.87 -30.57
CA ASN A 153 24.73 13.94 -30.97
C ASN A 153 24.58 15.13 -30.00
N PRO A 154 25.42 15.19 -28.96
CA PRO A 154 25.41 16.27 -27.97
C PRO A 154 25.65 17.67 -28.54
N HIS A 155 26.42 17.83 -29.62
CA HIS A 155 26.70 19.14 -30.23
C HIS A 155 25.42 19.77 -30.78
N ASP A 156 24.59 18.94 -31.41
CA ASP A 156 23.33 19.35 -31.99
C ASP A 156 22.13 19.18 -31.06
N ARG A 157 22.36 18.59 -29.89
CA ARG A 157 21.32 18.16 -28.94
C ARG A 157 20.30 17.23 -29.57
N VAL A 158 20.76 16.26 -30.36
CA VAL A 158 19.86 15.30 -31.01
C VAL A 158 19.99 13.93 -30.40
N ARG A 159 18.85 13.27 -30.14
CA ARG A 159 18.74 11.89 -29.68
C ARG A 159 17.73 11.14 -30.55
N VAL A 160 18.16 10.03 -31.14
CA VAL A 160 17.36 9.19 -32.03
C VAL A 160 17.35 7.76 -31.50
N GLY A 161 16.16 7.18 -31.34
CA GLY A 161 15.97 5.86 -30.78
C GLY A 161 15.72 5.90 -29.26
N GLY A 162 16.41 5.02 -28.54
CA GLY A 162 16.21 4.68 -27.13
C GLY A 162 16.66 5.77 -26.15
N ALA A 163 16.62 5.41 -24.86
CA ALA A 163 16.84 6.32 -23.75
C ALA A 163 18.34 6.62 -23.46
N LEU A 164 19.13 6.93 -24.49
CA LEU A 164 20.49 7.44 -24.29
C LEU A 164 20.44 8.72 -23.45
N GLY A 165 21.24 8.78 -22.38
CA GLY A 165 21.21 9.88 -21.41
C GLY A 165 19.99 9.89 -20.45
N GLY A 166 19.15 8.85 -20.45
CA GLY A 166 18.00 8.73 -19.54
C GLY A 166 16.88 9.75 -19.81
N ASP A 167 16.13 10.10 -18.76
CA ASP A 167 15.00 11.03 -18.85
C ASP A 167 15.43 12.50 -18.90
N LYS A 168 16.71 12.78 -18.58
CA LYS A 168 17.31 14.11 -18.64
C LYS A 168 18.61 14.05 -19.46
N PRO A 169 18.52 13.92 -20.80
CA PRO A 169 19.70 13.62 -21.63
C PRO A 169 20.80 14.68 -21.52
N ALA A 170 20.46 15.94 -21.27
CA ALA A 170 21.42 17.03 -21.11
C ALA A 170 22.40 16.84 -19.94
N GLU A 171 22.07 16.02 -18.94
CA GLU A 171 22.98 15.72 -17.83
C GLU A 171 24.16 14.87 -18.31
N ALA A 172 23.90 13.82 -19.11
CA ALA A 172 24.92 12.88 -19.59
C ALA A 172 25.51 13.21 -20.97
N LEU A 173 24.74 13.87 -21.82
CA LEU A 173 25.12 14.22 -23.19
C LEU A 173 25.72 15.63 -23.23
N VAL A 174 26.89 15.78 -22.61
CA VAL A 174 27.66 17.03 -22.60
C VAL A 174 28.53 17.10 -23.86
N LYS A 175 28.46 18.23 -24.58
CA LYS A 175 29.27 18.50 -25.77
C LYS A 175 30.78 18.38 -25.46
N GLY A 176 31.49 17.62 -26.28
CA GLY A 176 32.96 17.55 -26.26
C GLY A 176 33.52 16.78 -27.45
N SER A 177 34.69 16.17 -27.29
CA SER A 177 35.47 15.64 -28.41
C SER A 177 35.61 14.11 -28.47
N VAL A 178 34.99 13.38 -27.55
CA VAL A 178 35.09 11.90 -27.52
C VAL A 178 33.90 11.25 -28.23
N ALA A 179 34.15 10.37 -29.19
CA ALA A 179 33.11 9.54 -29.78
C ALA A 179 32.99 8.20 -29.04
N ILE A 180 31.78 7.72 -28.80
CA ILE A 180 31.53 6.46 -28.09
C ILE A 180 30.87 5.48 -29.05
N TYR A 181 31.49 4.31 -29.23
CA TYR A 181 30.89 3.14 -29.87
C TYR A 181 30.71 2.05 -28.82
N SER A 182 29.49 1.57 -28.63
CA SER A 182 29.22 0.58 -27.58
C SER A 182 28.23 -0.48 -28.05
N ASN A 183 28.61 -1.74 -27.85
CA ASN A 183 27.69 -2.87 -27.99
C ASN A 183 26.56 -2.83 -26.95
N SER A 184 26.80 -2.23 -25.77
CA SER A 184 25.80 -2.10 -24.72
C SER A 184 25.17 -0.71 -24.69
N GLY A 185 23.84 -0.65 -24.73
CA GLY A 185 23.08 0.58 -24.59
C GLY A 185 23.39 1.32 -23.29
N ASN A 186 23.21 0.67 -22.14
CA ASN A 186 23.38 1.31 -20.83
C ASN A 186 24.80 1.85 -20.63
N PHE A 187 25.82 1.07 -20.99
CA PHE A 187 27.20 1.52 -20.84
C PHE A 187 27.58 2.68 -21.77
N SER A 188 26.83 2.90 -22.85
CA SER A 188 26.99 4.11 -23.67
C SER A 188 26.80 5.38 -22.84
N THR A 189 25.72 5.42 -22.05
CA THR A 189 25.40 6.55 -21.14
C THR A 189 26.34 6.58 -19.94
N THR A 190 26.69 5.43 -19.36
CA THR A 190 27.60 5.40 -18.21
C THR A 190 28.99 5.91 -18.56
N MET A 191 29.52 5.55 -19.73
CA MET A 191 30.82 6.04 -20.19
C MET A 191 30.81 7.55 -20.45
N SER A 192 29.71 8.12 -20.96
CA SER A 192 29.62 9.58 -21.14
C SER A 192 29.63 10.31 -19.80
N GLU A 193 28.98 9.77 -18.77
CA GLU A 193 29.07 10.28 -17.40
C GLU A 193 30.47 10.17 -16.81
N TYR A 194 31.15 9.04 -16.99
CA TYR A 194 32.51 8.86 -16.48
C TYR A 194 33.50 9.79 -17.16
N LEU A 195 33.40 9.99 -18.48
CA LEU A 195 34.25 10.91 -19.22
C LEU A 195 34.17 12.35 -18.68
N LYS A 196 32.99 12.81 -18.22
CA LYS A 196 32.83 14.13 -17.59
C LYS A 196 33.70 14.30 -16.34
N THR A 197 33.87 13.24 -15.55
CA THR A 197 34.76 13.28 -14.36
C THR A 197 36.24 13.36 -14.75
N GLY A 198 36.60 13.10 -16.00
CA GLY A 198 37.93 13.33 -16.57
C GLY A 198 38.07 14.65 -17.34
N GLY A 199 37.00 15.45 -17.45
CA GLY A 199 36.99 16.70 -18.23
C GLY A 199 36.75 16.50 -19.73
N PHE A 200 36.14 15.38 -20.13
CA PHE A 200 35.87 15.05 -21.53
C PHE A 200 34.37 14.99 -21.80
N GLY A 201 33.93 15.68 -22.85
CA GLY A 201 32.56 15.58 -23.34
C GLY A 201 32.47 14.64 -24.54
N THR A 202 31.25 14.43 -25.03
CA THR A 202 30.98 13.52 -26.14
C THR A 202 30.67 14.28 -27.43
N SER A 203 31.20 13.79 -28.54
CA SER A 203 30.94 14.29 -29.90
C SER A 203 29.73 13.58 -30.51
N THR A 204 29.75 12.24 -30.47
CA THR A 204 28.68 11.34 -30.91
C THR A 204 28.71 10.07 -30.06
N ILE A 205 27.53 9.54 -29.73
CA ILE A 205 27.37 8.24 -29.07
C ILE A 205 26.55 7.36 -29.99
N LEU A 206 27.09 6.19 -30.35
CA LEU A 206 26.38 5.14 -31.04
C LEU A 206 26.32 3.90 -30.14
N SER A 207 25.10 3.53 -29.75
CA SER A 207 24.83 2.18 -29.30
C SER A 207 24.67 1.32 -30.56
N SER A 208 25.68 0.50 -30.86
CA SER A 208 25.64 -0.40 -32.03
C SER A 208 24.67 -1.55 -31.81
N GLY A 209 24.47 -1.92 -30.55
CA GLY A 209 23.79 -3.13 -30.13
C GLY A 209 24.63 -4.39 -30.29
N LYS A 210 24.05 -5.52 -29.88
CA LYS A 210 24.71 -6.82 -29.81
C LYS A 210 23.80 -8.01 -30.15
N ASP A 211 23.01 -7.87 -31.21
CA ASP A 211 22.44 -9.03 -31.91
C ASP A 211 23.53 -9.75 -32.74
N VAL A 212 23.21 -10.93 -33.28
CA VAL A 212 24.18 -11.81 -33.97
C VAL A 212 24.85 -11.13 -35.18
N ILE A 213 24.10 -10.29 -35.90
CA ILE A 213 24.62 -9.49 -37.02
C ILE A 213 24.62 -8.02 -36.61
N ILE A 214 25.80 -7.38 -36.66
CA ILE A 214 25.93 -5.95 -36.42
C ILE A 214 25.82 -5.25 -37.78
N HIS A 215 24.80 -4.40 -37.94
CA HIS A 215 24.52 -3.75 -39.23
C HIS A 215 25.46 -2.56 -39.53
N PHE A 216 25.83 -1.80 -38.51
CA PHE A 216 26.81 -0.72 -38.63
C PHE A 216 27.91 -0.99 -37.61
N ALA A 217 29.02 -1.54 -38.08
CA ALA A 217 30.04 -2.10 -37.23
C ALA A 217 31.19 -1.11 -36.95
N LEU A 218 32.19 -1.58 -36.21
CA LEU A 218 33.33 -0.74 -35.83
C LEU A 218 34.10 -0.15 -37.02
N PRO A 219 34.32 -0.86 -38.16
CA PRO A 219 35.02 -0.28 -39.30
C PRO A 219 34.33 0.99 -39.84
N GLU A 220 33.01 0.93 -40.05
CA GLU A 220 32.23 2.06 -40.53
C GLU A 220 32.23 3.22 -39.53
N PHE A 221 32.14 2.90 -38.23
CA PHE A 221 32.21 3.91 -37.18
C PHE A 221 33.57 4.60 -37.12
N LEU A 222 34.69 3.87 -37.20
CA LEU A 222 36.03 4.45 -37.16
C LEU A 222 36.31 5.30 -38.41
N TYR A 223 35.86 4.86 -39.59
CA TYR A 223 35.92 5.68 -40.80
C TYR A 223 35.16 7.01 -40.62
N CYS A 224 33.92 6.95 -40.13
CA CYS A 224 33.14 8.14 -39.84
C CYS A 224 33.80 9.01 -38.75
N ALA A 225 34.42 8.37 -37.75
CA ALA A 225 35.09 9.06 -36.65
C ALA A 225 36.32 9.81 -37.12
N GLU A 226 37.10 9.28 -38.06
CA GLU A 226 38.23 10.00 -38.67
C GLU A 226 37.74 11.28 -39.35
N ASN A 227 36.67 11.16 -40.12
CA ASN A 227 36.12 12.25 -40.93
C ASN A 227 35.31 13.28 -40.12
N ASP A 228 34.96 13.01 -38.86
CA ASP A 228 34.28 13.99 -38.00
C ASP A 228 35.29 14.96 -37.36
N PRO A 229 35.32 16.26 -37.74
CA PRO A 229 36.25 17.23 -37.19
C PRO A 229 36.02 17.51 -35.69
N ARG A 230 34.85 17.15 -35.15
CA ARG A 230 34.51 17.34 -33.73
C ARG A 230 35.13 16.25 -32.85
N THR A 231 35.47 15.10 -33.44
CA THR A 231 35.99 13.93 -32.72
C THR A 231 37.52 13.98 -32.67
N ARG A 232 38.09 13.89 -31.46
CA ARG A 232 39.53 13.80 -31.19
C ARG A 232 39.99 12.44 -30.69
N ALA A 233 39.09 11.65 -30.10
CA ALA A 233 39.36 10.31 -29.59
C ALA A 233 38.10 9.44 -29.64
N VAL A 234 38.29 8.12 -29.65
CA VAL A 234 37.20 7.14 -29.66
C VAL A 234 37.27 6.27 -28.41
N VAL A 235 36.13 6.02 -27.77
CA VAL A 235 35.96 5.00 -26.74
C VAL A 235 35.14 3.86 -27.34
N VAL A 236 35.64 2.63 -27.22
CA VAL A 236 34.92 1.42 -27.67
C VAL A 236 34.62 0.50 -26.50
N TYR A 237 33.36 0.11 -26.35
CA TYR A 237 32.94 -0.95 -25.42
C TYR A 237 32.52 -2.19 -26.20
N ILE A 238 33.31 -3.25 -26.07
CA ILE A 238 33.27 -4.41 -26.93
C ILE A 238 32.90 -5.67 -26.15
N GLU A 239 31.94 -6.42 -26.70
CA GLU A 239 31.54 -7.73 -26.18
C GLU A 239 32.06 -8.89 -27.07
N PRO A 240 32.20 -10.12 -26.53
CA PRO A 240 32.61 -11.30 -27.30
C PRO A 240 31.70 -11.61 -28.50
N GLY A 241 32.22 -12.36 -29.47
CA GLY A 241 31.50 -12.81 -30.67
C GLY A 241 31.64 -11.84 -31.86
N GLY A 242 31.90 -12.40 -33.04
CA GLY A 242 32.12 -11.68 -34.29
C GLY A 242 33.54 -11.10 -34.45
N TYR A 243 33.92 -10.87 -35.70
CA TYR A 243 35.26 -10.41 -36.11
C TYR A 243 35.32 -8.92 -36.50
N TYR A 244 34.28 -8.16 -36.19
CA TYR A 244 34.15 -6.76 -36.62
C TYR A 244 35.30 -5.87 -36.13
N GLU A 245 35.78 -6.09 -34.90
CA GLU A 245 36.88 -5.31 -34.34
C GLU A 245 38.21 -5.68 -34.99
N LYS A 246 38.46 -6.97 -35.21
CA LYS A 246 39.65 -7.43 -35.95
C LYS A 246 39.66 -6.84 -37.36
N GLN A 247 38.52 -6.93 -38.06
CA GLN A 247 38.34 -6.35 -39.39
C GLN A 247 38.62 -4.85 -39.40
N ALA A 248 38.15 -4.09 -38.40
CA ALA A 248 38.39 -2.66 -38.31
C ALA A 248 39.90 -2.35 -38.18
N LEU A 249 40.59 -3.06 -37.28
CA LEU A 249 42.03 -2.89 -37.05
C LEU A 249 42.86 -3.31 -38.27
N ASP A 250 42.50 -4.41 -38.91
CA ASP A 250 43.18 -4.90 -40.12
C ASP A 250 42.99 -3.94 -41.28
N TRP A 251 41.78 -3.39 -41.47
CA TRP A 251 41.53 -2.42 -42.54
C TRP A 251 42.29 -1.11 -42.37
N ILE A 252 42.55 -0.70 -41.12
CA ILE A 252 43.43 0.42 -40.83
C ILE A 252 44.89 0.06 -41.18
N GLN A 253 45.36 -1.13 -40.80
CA GLN A 253 46.73 -1.59 -41.08
C GLN A 253 46.98 -1.80 -42.58
N ASP A 254 45.99 -2.31 -43.30
CA ASP A 254 45.99 -2.52 -44.75
C ASP A 254 45.78 -1.22 -45.55
N ASN A 255 45.67 -0.07 -44.87
CA ASN A 255 45.40 1.24 -45.47
C ASN A 255 44.14 1.29 -46.35
N ARG A 256 43.10 0.50 -46.03
CA ARG A 256 41.79 0.61 -46.72
C ARG A 256 41.10 1.94 -46.42
N PHE A 257 41.28 2.46 -45.22
CA PHE A 257 41.01 3.84 -44.87
C PHE A 257 42.03 4.33 -43.84
N ASN A 258 42.31 5.63 -43.85
CA ASN A 258 43.20 6.25 -42.87
C ASN A 258 42.48 6.41 -41.52
N PHE A 259 43.18 6.14 -40.42
CA PHE A 259 42.67 6.39 -39.08
C PHE A 259 43.79 6.80 -38.14
N THR A 260 43.69 8.01 -37.58
CA THR A 260 44.77 8.63 -36.79
C THR A 260 44.38 8.91 -35.34
N LYS A 261 43.09 8.84 -35.02
CA LYS A 261 42.57 9.17 -33.69
C LYS A 261 42.84 8.06 -32.68
N PRO A 262 43.18 8.35 -31.41
CA PRO A 262 43.39 7.32 -30.41
C PRO A 262 42.10 6.57 -30.04
N ILE A 263 42.24 5.28 -29.70
CA ILE A 263 41.14 4.43 -29.22
C ILE A 263 41.35 4.01 -27.77
N ILE A 264 40.38 4.24 -26.90
CA ILE A 264 40.31 3.62 -25.57
C ILE A 264 39.37 2.43 -25.65
N ALA A 265 39.91 1.22 -25.52
CA ALA A 265 39.14 -0.02 -25.69
C ALA A 265 38.81 -0.68 -24.34
N CYS A 266 37.54 -0.94 -24.06
CA CYS A 266 37.11 -1.79 -22.95
C CYS A 266 36.49 -3.07 -23.52
N VAL A 267 37.19 -4.20 -23.36
CA VAL A 267 36.70 -5.51 -23.76
C VAL A 267 36.17 -6.23 -22.52
N THR A 268 34.91 -6.65 -22.54
CA THR A 268 34.26 -7.32 -21.40
C THR A 268 34.05 -8.81 -21.69
N GLY A 269 33.63 -9.56 -20.67
CA GLY A 269 33.09 -10.91 -20.86
C GLY A 269 34.08 -12.07 -20.69
N ARG A 270 35.26 -11.86 -20.09
CA ARG A 270 36.21 -12.96 -19.75
C ARG A 270 35.54 -14.13 -19.01
N TRP A 271 34.61 -13.82 -18.10
CA TRP A 271 33.87 -14.81 -17.32
C TRP A 271 33.01 -15.76 -18.16
N LYS A 272 32.63 -15.37 -19.39
CA LYS A 272 31.80 -16.22 -20.28
C LYS A 272 32.50 -17.50 -20.71
N LYS A 273 33.83 -17.54 -20.65
CA LYS A 273 34.65 -18.74 -20.92
C LYS A 273 34.31 -19.94 -20.02
N ASN A 274 33.80 -19.67 -18.81
CA ASN A 274 33.56 -20.68 -17.78
C ASN A 274 32.08 -21.11 -17.68
N ILE A 275 31.23 -20.72 -18.64
CA ILE A 275 29.78 -20.96 -18.57
C ILE A 275 29.29 -21.67 -19.83
N THR A 276 28.47 -22.71 -19.64
CA THR A 276 27.86 -23.52 -20.72
C THR A 276 26.49 -23.03 -21.17
N ARG A 277 25.94 -21.99 -20.55
CA ARG A 277 24.66 -21.35 -20.90
C ARG A 277 24.87 -19.97 -21.52
N ALA A 278 24.05 -19.60 -22.51
CA ALA A 278 24.03 -18.25 -23.05
C ALA A 278 23.58 -17.25 -21.96
N CYS A 279 24.44 -16.27 -21.64
CA CYS A 279 24.13 -15.19 -20.70
C CYS A 279 24.15 -13.84 -21.42
N GLY A 280 23.00 -13.15 -21.41
CA GLY A 280 22.83 -11.81 -21.98
C GLY A 280 22.57 -11.79 -23.49
N HIS A 281 23.02 -10.72 -24.14
CA HIS A 281 22.75 -10.38 -25.55
C HIS A 281 22.96 -11.54 -26.53
N ALA A 282 22.02 -11.73 -27.46
CA ALA A 282 21.96 -12.85 -28.40
C ALA A 282 23.23 -13.03 -29.28
N GLY A 283 23.98 -11.95 -29.55
CA GLY A 283 25.20 -11.97 -30.36
C GLY A 283 26.50 -12.23 -29.59
N ALA A 284 26.44 -12.54 -28.28
CA ALA A 284 27.63 -12.81 -27.47
C ALA A 284 28.06 -14.29 -27.46
N LEU A 285 27.67 -15.05 -28.49
CA LEU A 285 28.19 -16.37 -28.79
C LEU A 285 29.58 -16.20 -29.43
N SER A 286 30.61 -16.84 -28.87
CA SER A 286 31.99 -16.81 -29.35
C SER A 286 32.46 -18.20 -29.77
N GLY A 287 33.30 -18.30 -30.80
CA GLY A 287 33.91 -19.51 -31.31
C GLY A 287 34.98 -19.19 -32.38
N GLY A 288 36.10 -19.92 -32.37
CA GLY A 288 37.16 -19.75 -33.37
C GLY A 288 38.16 -18.61 -33.12
N GLY A 289 38.13 -17.94 -31.96
CA GLY A 289 39.13 -16.93 -31.57
C GLY A 289 38.60 -15.50 -31.35
N ASP A 290 37.28 -15.30 -31.38
CA ASP A 290 36.57 -14.03 -31.17
C ASP A 290 36.00 -13.86 -29.75
N ASP A 291 36.58 -14.58 -28.78
CA ASP A 291 36.29 -14.42 -27.36
C ASP A 291 36.91 -13.12 -26.80
N ALA A 292 36.65 -12.84 -25.52
CA ALA A 292 37.17 -11.64 -24.88
C ALA A 292 38.71 -11.56 -24.95
N GLU A 293 39.41 -12.66 -24.64
CA GLU A 293 40.88 -12.70 -24.64
C GLU A 293 41.48 -12.51 -26.04
N GLY A 294 40.85 -13.09 -27.06
CA GLY A 294 41.22 -12.88 -28.47
C GLY A 294 41.07 -11.42 -28.88
N LYS A 295 39.92 -10.80 -28.56
CA LYS A 295 39.67 -9.37 -28.83
C LYS A 295 40.64 -8.45 -28.08
N GLU A 296 40.95 -8.76 -26.82
CA GLU A 296 41.95 -8.03 -26.04
C GLU A 296 43.32 -8.05 -26.72
N LYS A 297 43.77 -9.22 -27.20
CA LYS A 297 45.04 -9.36 -27.93
C LYS A 297 45.04 -8.56 -29.24
N TRP A 298 43.93 -8.51 -29.97
CA TRP A 298 43.84 -7.71 -31.20
C TRP A 298 44.09 -6.23 -30.93
N PHE A 299 43.48 -5.67 -29.89
CA PHE A 299 43.70 -4.28 -29.48
C PHE A 299 45.12 -4.05 -28.94
N ASP A 300 45.62 -4.92 -28.05
CA ASP A 300 46.96 -4.79 -27.46
C ASP A 300 48.05 -4.81 -28.57
N ASN A 301 47.90 -5.70 -29.57
CA ASN A 301 48.79 -5.77 -30.72
C ASN A 301 48.73 -4.49 -31.59
N TYR A 302 47.53 -3.95 -31.83
CA TYR A 302 47.36 -2.72 -32.60
C TYR A 302 47.98 -1.50 -31.90
N PHE A 303 47.82 -1.40 -30.58
CA PHE A 303 48.37 -0.31 -29.77
C PHE A 303 49.87 -0.43 -29.53
N GLY A 304 50.41 -1.65 -29.52
CA GLY A 304 51.81 -1.94 -29.13
C GLY A 304 52.05 -1.84 -27.62
N VAL A 305 50.98 -1.74 -26.83
CA VAL A 305 50.99 -1.69 -25.36
C VAL A 305 49.87 -2.55 -24.81
N GLY A 306 50.09 -3.15 -23.65
CA GLY A 306 49.07 -3.95 -22.96
C GLY A 306 48.05 -3.10 -22.21
N GLN A 307 47.34 -3.74 -21.28
CA GLN A 307 46.31 -3.10 -20.45
C GLN A 307 46.83 -1.88 -19.67
N PHE A 308 45.99 -0.85 -19.60
CA PHE A 308 46.17 0.32 -18.75
C PHE A 308 46.26 -0.06 -17.26
N ASN A 309 47.13 0.64 -16.54
CA ASN A 309 47.27 0.53 -15.10
C ASN A 309 47.49 1.93 -14.52
N ALA A 310 46.57 2.40 -13.67
CA ALA A 310 46.65 3.74 -13.09
C ALA A 310 47.90 3.96 -12.21
N ASN A 311 48.45 2.89 -11.60
CA ASN A 311 49.64 2.97 -10.76
C ASN A 311 50.95 2.95 -11.58
N LYS A 312 50.90 2.48 -12.84
CA LYS A 312 52.04 2.41 -13.75
C LYS A 312 51.58 2.72 -15.17
N ILE A 313 51.36 4.01 -15.42
CA ILE A 313 50.77 4.49 -16.68
C ILE A 313 51.70 4.17 -17.86
N LYS A 314 51.19 3.36 -18.80
CA LYS A 314 51.80 3.09 -20.10
C LYS A 314 50.70 3.15 -21.16
N VAL A 315 50.86 4.04 -22.14
CA VAL A 315 49.88 4.28 -23.21
C VAL A 315 50.59 4.49 -24.56
N SER A 316 49.86 4.37 -25.66
CA SER A 316 50.35 4.62 -27.03
C SER A 316 49.61 5.80 -27.67
N PRO A 317 50.21 6.54 -28.62
CA PRO A 317 49.50 7.53 -29.43
C PRO A 317 48.26 6.95 -30.15
N ARG A 318 48.26 5.65 -30.45
CA ARG A 318 47.13 4.93 -31.05
C ARG A 318 46.00 4.61 -30.06
N GLY A 319 46.27 4.67 -28.75
CA GLY A 319 45.31 4.28 -27.72
C GLY A 319 45.85 3.35 -26.65
N VAL A 320 44.92 2.78 -25.88
CA VAL A 320 45.20 1.78 -24.83
C VAL A 320 43.93 1.00 -24.50
N ARG A 321 44.09 -0.24 -24.03
CA ARG A 321 42.99 -1.05 -23.50
C ARG A 321 42.81 -0.86 -21.99
N VAL A 322 41.58 -0.80 -21.51
CA VAL A 322 41.23 -0.76 -20.07
C VAL A 322 40.51 -2.04 -19.64
N ALA A 323 40.61 -2.40 -18.35
CA ALA A 323 39.90 -3.56 -17.80
C ALA A 323 38.45 -3.24 -17.44
N SER A 324 38.17 -1.99 -17.10
CA SER A 324 36.85 -1.53 -16.68
C SER A 324 36.56 -0.15 -17.24
N ILE A 325 35.29 0.13 -17.49
CA ILE A 325 34.84 1.46 -17.92
C ILE A 325 35.21 2.55 -16.90
N GLN A 326 35.38 2.21 -15.62
CA GLN A 326 35.80 3.14 -14.56
C GLN A 326 37.22 3.70 -14.79
N GLU A 327 38.06 2.99 -15.54
CA GLU A 327 39.42 3.44 -15.85
C GLU A 327 39.48 4.37 -17.08
N ILE A 328 38.40 4.45 -17.85
CA ILE A 328 38.33 5.27 -19.08
C ILE A 328 38.74 6.72 -18.84
N PRO A 329 38.29 7.42 -17.78
CA PRO A 329 38.67 8.82 -17.59
C PRO A 329 40.18 9.00 -17.41
N ALA A 330 40.81 8.13 -16.61
CA ALA A 330 42.26 8.16 -16.36
C ALA A 330 43.06 7.75 -17.60
N ALA A 331 42.63 6.71 -18.32
CA ALA A 331 43.26 6.26 -19.55
C ALA A 331 43.17 7.31 -20.67
N MET A 332 41.99 7.93 -20.84
CA MET A 332 41.77 9.02 -21.78
C MET A 332 42.68 10.22 -21.45
N ALA A 333 42.73 10.65 -20.19
CA ALA A 333 43.62 11.72 -19.76
C ALA A 333 45.10 11.43 -20.05
N ALA A 334 45.55 10.20 -19.81
CA ALA A 334 46.91 9.77 -20.10
C ALA A 334 47.24 9.80 -21.61
N VAL A 335 46.35 9.28 -22.45
CA VAL A 335 46.52 9.26 -23.92
C VAL A 335 46.50 10.68 -24.49
N ILE A 336 45.53 11.50 -24.12
CA ILE A 336 45.41 12.89 -24.57
C ILE A 336 46.64 13.72 -24.16
N LYS A 337 47.16 13.49 -22.95
CA LYS A 337 48.42 14.10 -22.49
C LYS A 337 49.62 13.64 -23.33
N ALA A 338 49.72 12.35 -23.65
CA ALA A 338 50.79 11.82 -24.49
C ALA A 338 50.78 12.40 -25.93
N LEU A 339 49.61 12.81 -26.42
CA LEU A 339 49.44 13.53 -27.69
C LEU A 339 49.68 15.04 -27.59
N GLY A 340 50.08 15.56 -26.42
CA GLY A 340 50.31 17.00 -26.20
C GLY A 340 49.04 17.84 -26.17
N GLN A 341 47.88 17.23 -25.94
CA GLN A 341 46.58 17.90 -25.96
C GLN A 341 45.97 18.05 -24.55
N LYS A 342 44.90 18.86 -24.43
CA LYS A 342 44.18 19.10 -23.16
C LYS A 342 42.77 18.50 -23.17
N PRO A 343 42.18 18.22 -21.99
CA PRO A 343 40.74 17.90 -21.86
C PRO A 343 39.84 19.00 -22.42
N ASP A 344 38.58 18.67 -22.68
CA ASP A 344 37.60 19.61 -23.25
C ASP A 344 37.21 20.70 -22.26
N PHE A 345 37.15 20.36 -20.97
CA PHE A 345 36.77 21.24 -19.87
C PHE A 345 37.37 20.77 -18.54
N ALA A 346 37.19 21.55 -17.47
CA ALA A 346 37.60 21.15 -16.12
C ALA A 346 36.78 19.94 -15.64
N PRO A 347 37.40 18.92 -15.01
CA PRO A 347 36.70 17.76 -14.46
C PRO A 347 35.45 18.11 -13.64
N ILE A 348 34.34 17.40 -13.90
CA ILE A 348 33.06 17.59 -13.20
C ILE A 348 32.77 16.35 -12.37
N GLY A 349 32.78 16.48 -11.04
CA GLY A 349 32.53 15.37 -10.12
C GLY A 349 33.68 14.35 -10.05
N ASP A 350 33.38 13.18 -9.50
CA ASP A 350 34.33 12.07 -9.31
C ASP A 350 33.56 10.74 -9.18
N LEU A 351 34.27 9.62 -9.29
CA LEU A 351 33.71 8.27 -9.16
C LEU A 351 33.79 7.70 -7.73
N SER A 352 34.02 8.54 -6.71
CA SER A 352 34.09 8.08 -5.32
C SER A 352 32.70 7.64 -4.83
N LEU A 353 32.68 6.63 -3.96
CA LEU A 353 31.46 6.11 -3.37
C LEU A 353 30.88 7.16 -2.39
N LYS A 354 29.65 7.61 -2.66
CA LYS A 354 28.93 8.61 -1.85
C LYS A 354 27.62 8.03 -1.31
N PRO A 355 27.67 7.06 -0.36
CA PRO A 355 26.46 6.42 0.14
C PRO A 355 25.64 7.42 0.97
N TRP A 356 24.32 7.44 0.77
CA TRP A 356 23.39 8.26 1.58
C TRP A 356 22.92 7.54 2.85
N PHE A 357 23.08 6.22 2.89
CA PHE A 357 22.71 5.38 4.02
C PHE A 357 23.82 4.38 4.31
N ALA A 358 24.04 4.08 5.58
CA ALA A 358 24.83 2.95 6.02
C ALA A 358 24.10 2.24 7.15
N ASN A 359 24.05 0.91 7.09
CA ASN A 359 23.59 0.08 8.19
C ASN A 359 24.75 -0.80 8.64
N GLN A 360 25.30 -0.51 9.80
CA GLN A 360 26.40 -1.28 10.37
C GLN A 360 25.91 -2.41 11.29
N PHE A 361 24.59 -2.67 11.36
CA PHE A 361 23.99 -3.70 12.23
C PHE A 361 24.53 -3.67 13.68
N LYS A 362 24.75 -2.46 14.22
CA LYS A 362 25.35 -2.19 15.54
C LYS A 362 26.82 -2.64 15.70
N ALA A 363 27.51 -3.03 14.63
CA ALA A 363 28.94 -3.28 14.66
C ALA A 363 29.73 -1.96 14.65
N ASN A 364 30.69 -1.81 15.56
CA ASN A 364 31.59 -0.65 15.59
C ASN A 364 32.83 -0.91 14.74
N TYR A 365 32.75 -0.65 13.43
CA TYR A 365 33.90 -0.78 12.54
C TYR A 365 34.92 0.36 12.74
N PRO A 366 36.24 0.10 12.62
CA PRO A 366 37.26 1.14 12.50
C PRO A 366 36.93 2.15 11.38
N LYS A 367 37.31 3.42 11.54
CA LYS A 367 36.96 4.50 10.59
C LYS A 367 37.36 4.21 9.14
N ASN A 368 38.47 3.50 8.92
CA ASN A 368 38.97 3.10 7.60
C ASN A 368 38.17 1.96 6.96
N LEU A 369 37.35 1.24 7.74
CA LEU A 369 36.47 0.17 7.29
C LEU A 369 34.98 0.57 7.33
N SER A 370 34.67 1.71 7.95
CA SER A 370 33.34 2.30 7.95
C SER A 370 33.03 2.93 6.59
N PHE A 371 31.82 2.72 6.08
CA PHE A 371 31.32 3.47 4.93
C PHE A 371 31.02 4.92 5.34
N PRO A 372 31.66 5.93 4.72
CA PRO A 372 31.38 7.32 5.04
C PRO A 372 30.02 7.70 4.46
N VAL A 373 29.00 7.87 5.31
CA VAL A 373 27.70 8.39 4.88
C VAL A 373 27.86 9.85 4.49
N THR A 374 27.44 10.18 3.29
CA THR A 374 27.43 11.53 2.75
C THR A 374 26.00 12.08 2.76
N LYS A 375 25.84 13.40 2.89
CA LYS A 375 24.53 14.03 2.75
C LYS A 375 24.04 13.78 1.31
N ALA A 376 22.81 13.31 1.18
CA ALA A 376 22.17 13.20 -0.13
C ALA A 376 22.12 14.57 -0.83
N ILE A 377 22.09 14.56 -2.16
CA ILE A 377 21.89 15.79 -2.94
C ILE A 377 20.43 16.24 -2.84
N GLU A 378 20.16 17.53 -2.98
CA GLU A 378 18.78 18.01 -3.06
C GLU A 378 18.13 17.60 -4.40
N PRO A 379 16.83 17.26 -4.42
CA PRO A 379 15.86 17.32 -3.31
C PRO A 379 15.79 16.04 -2.44
N TYR A 380 16.64 15.04 -2.69
CA TYR A 380 16.57 13.77 -1.97
C TYR A 380 16.93 13.90 -0.50
N ALA A 381 17.82 14.82 -0.12
CA ALA A 381 18.14 15.07 1.28
C ALA A 381 16.91 15.49 2.07
N GLU A 382 16.17 16.47 1.56
CA GLU A 382 14.88 16.90 2.13
C GLU A 382 13.87 15.75 2.21
N GLN A 383 13.77 14.93 1.16
CA GLN A 383 12.86 13.79 1.15
C GLN A 383 13.21 12.74 2.20
N ILE A 384 14.49 12.42 2.36
CA ILE A 384 14.98 11.47 3.37
C ILE A 384 14.70 12.01 4.78
N GLU A 385 14.92 13.30 5.02
CA GLU A 385 14.60 13.96 6.29
C GLU A 385 13.09 13.91 6.58
N ARG A 386 12.24 14.14 5.58
CA ARG A 386 10.78 14.02 5.73
C ARG A 386 10.38 12.59 6.08
N VAL A 387 10.90 11.60 5.36
CA VAL A 387 10.60 10.18 5.59
C VAL A 387 11.10 9.70 6.95
N SER A 388 12.25 10.18 7.43
CA SER A 388 12.78 9.79 8.73
C SER A 388 11.93 10.29 9.90
N ARG A 389 11.17 11.38 9.71
CA ARG A 389 10.20 11.91 10.67
C ARG A 389 8.82 11.27 10.58
N GLN A 390 8.53 10.49 9.54
CA GLN A 390 7.25 9.81 9.41
C GLN A 390 7.16 8.64 10.39
N VAL A 391 6.12 8.68 11.22
CA VAL A 391 5.73 7.60 12.12
C VAL A 391 4.38 7.02 11.71
N GLY A 392 4.15 5.75 12.02
CA GLY A 392 2.93 5.03 11.67
C GLY A 392 3.04 4.17 10.42
N ALA A 393 2.04 3.32 10.26
CA ALA A 393 1.85 2.48 9.09
C ALA A 393 1.65 3.33 7.83
N GLN A 394 2.16 2.83 6.70
CA GLN A 394 1.87 3.34 5.36
C GLN A 394 1.24 2.18 4.61
N LEU A 395 -0.10 2.16 4.51
CA LEU A 395 -0.83 1.07 3.90
C LEU A 395 -1.13 1.41 2.42
N PRO A 396 -1.03 0.44 1.51
CA PRO A 396 -1.43 0.66 0.12
C PRO A 396 -2.94 0.88 0.05
N ARG A 397 -3.33 1.67 -0.94
CA ARG A 397 -4.73 1.97 -1.23
C ARG A 397 -5.43 0.76 -1.85
N GLU A 398 -6.57 0.37 -1.27
CA GLU A 398 -7.31 -0.84 -1.66
C GLU A 398 -8.83 -0.64 -1.57
N GLY A 399 -9.62 -1.27 -2.45
CA GLY A 399 -11.07 -1.18 -2.44
C GLY A 399 -11.69 -2.01 -1.30
N MET A 400 -12.56 -1.38 -0.48
CA MET A 400 -12.97 -1.94 0.82
C MET A 400 -14.43 -2.46 0.90
N ARG A 401 -15.23 -2.38 -0.18
CA ARG A 401 -16.67 -2.75 -0.20
C ARG A 401 -17.00 -4.12 0.40
N ASN A 402 -16.16 -5.13 0.17
CA ASN A 402 -16.28 -6.48 0.73
C ASN A 402 -14.92 -6.99 1.27
N ARG A 403 -14.00 -6.07 1.55
CA ARG A 403 -12.65 -6.37 2.03
C ARG A 403 -12.40 -5.65 3.33
N SER A 404 -11.38 -6.11 4.02
CA SER A 404 -10.96 -5.63 5.32
C SER A 404 -9.60 -6.22 5.64
N GLY A 405 -8.71 -5.39 6.16
CA GLY A 405 -7.52 -5.80 6.90
C GLY A 405 -7.76 -5.86 8.41
N ALA A 406 -8.96 -5.54 8.89
CA ALA A 406 -9.34 -5.57 10.30
C ALA A 406 -10.01 -6.89 10.69
N THR A 407 -11.16 -7.21 10.09
CA THR A 407 -11.89 -8.45 10.32
C THR A 407 -11.91 -9.36 9.10
N MET A 408 -11.91 -10.67 9.34
CA MET A 408 -12.02 -11.70 8.29
C MET A 408 -12.79 -12.93 8.79
N MET A 409 -13.44 -13.64 7.88
CA MET A 409 -14.00 -14.96 8.19
C MET A 409 -12.97 -16.03 7.79
N ASN A 410 -12.57 -16.87 8.73
CA ASN A 410 -11.68 -17.98 8.45
C ASN A 410 -12.40 -19.01 7.58
N ALA A 411 -11.87 -19.33 6.40
CA ALA A 411 -12.55 -20.20 5.44
C ALA A 411 -12.64 -21.67 5.92
N GLN A 412 -11.71 -22.11 6.78
CA GLN A 412 -11.65 -23.48 7.27
C GLN A 412 -12.53 -23.66 8.51
N THR A 413 -12.37 -22.79 9.50
CA THR A 413 -13.10 -22.90 10.77
C THR A 413 -14.46 -22.22 10.74
N GLN A 414 -14.69 -21.31 9.78
CA GLN A 414 -15.89 -20.46 9.71
C GLN A 414 -16.09 -19.62 10.99
N VAL A 415 -14.99 -19.32 11.68
CA VAL A 415 -14.93 -18.42 12.83
C VAL A 415 -14.40 -17.07 12.37
N THR A 416 -15.00 -15.99 12.88
CA THR A 416 -14.53 -14.63 12.57
C THR A 416 -13.29 -14.30 13.38
N GLU A 417 -12.37 -13.58 12.74
CA GLU A 417 -11.15 -13.05 13.34
C GLU A 417 -11.14 -11.53 13.25
N MET A 418 -10.52 -10.86 14.24
CA MET A 418 -10.20 -9.45 14.26
C MET A 418 -8.70 -9.28 14.54
N HIS A 419 -7.98 -8.63 13.63
CA HIS A 419 -6.52 -8.46 13.66
C HIS A 419 -5.76 -9.76 13.95
N GLY A 420 -6.25 -10.89 13.40
CA GLY A 420 -5.66 -12.22 13.57
C GLY A 420 -5.99 -12.96 14.86
N LYS A 421 -6.86 -12.40 15.74
CA LYS A 421 -7.42 -13.12 16.89
C LYS A 421 -8.86 -13.54 16.61
N THR A 422 -9.19 -14.79 16.88
CA THR A 422 -10.55 -15.30 16.74
C THR A 422 -11.48 -14.63 17.76
N VAL A 423 -12.76 -14.46 17.41
CA VAL A 423 -13.78 -13.99 18.38
C VAL A 423 -13.92 -14.92 19.59
N LEU A 424 -13.51 -16.19 19.48
CA LEU A 424 -13.49 -17.15 20.58
C LEU A 424 -12.40 -16.81 21.61
N GLU A 425 -11.20 -16.43 21.15
CA GLU A 425 -10.12 -15.97 22.04
C GLU A 425 -10.48 -14.65 22.72
N LEU A 426 -11.24 -13.77 22.04
CA LEU A 426 -11.66 -12.49 22.62
C LEU A 426 -12.59 -12.64 23.82
N VAL A 427 -13.32 -13.76 23.94
CA VAL A 427 -14.23 -14.03 25.07
C VAL A 427 -13.54 -13.96 26.43
N GLU A 428 -12.27 -14.34 26.49
CA GLU A 428 -11.49 -14.36 27.74
C GLU A 428 -10.94 -12.99 28.15
N HIS A 429 -11.06 -11.98 27.29
CA HIS A 429 -10.56 -10.63 27.54
C HIS A 429 -11.67 -9.68 27.99
N PRO A 430 -11.42 -8.75 28.92
CA PRO A 430 -12.38 -7.73 29.30
C PRO A 430 -12.82 -6.87 28.11
N PHE A 431 -14.08 -6.46 28.03
CA PHE A 431 -14.64 -5.80 26.86
C PHE A 431 -13.95 -4.45 26.57
N GLY A 432 -13.50 -3.75 27.62
CA GLY A 432 -12.66 -2.56 27.48
C GLY A 432 -11.34 -2.84 26.73
N ALA A 433 -10.72 -4.00 26.97
CA ALA A 433 -9.51 -4.40 26.25
C ALA A 433 -9.77 -4.57 24.76
N THR A 434 -10.90 -5.18 24.39
CA THR A 434 -11.31 -5.38 23.00
C THR A 434 -11.60 -4.07 22.27
N ASN A 435 -12.14 -3.06 22.99
CA ASN A 435 -12.34 -1.71 22.45
C ASN A 435 -11.00 -1.06 22.04
N LEU A 436 -9.95 -1.20 22.87
CA LEU A 436 -8.62 -0.74 22.50
C LEU A 436 -8.04 -1.57 21.36
N PHE A 437 -8.08 -2.90 21.47
CA PHE A 437 -7.50 -3.83 20.49
C PHE A 437 -8.05 -3.63 19.08
N ALA A 438 -9.34 -3.34 18.94
CA ALA A 438 -9.97 -3.03 17.66
C ALA A 438 -9.30 -1.86 16.92
N LEU A 439 -8.75 -0.89 17.66
CA LEU A 439 -8.14 0.33 17.13
C LEU A 439 -6.62 0.26 17.12
N THR A 440 -5.97 -0.40 18.08
CA THR A 440 -4.50 -0.45 18.18
C THR A 440 -3.89 -1.70 17.58
N LYS A 441 -4.67 -2.78 17.43
CA LYS A 441 -4.21 -4.13 17.08
C LYS A 441 -3.33 -4.78 18.16
N GLU A 442 -3.30 -4.21 19.37
CA GLU A 442 -2.53 -4.71 20.50
C GLU A 442 -3.41 -4.81 21.75
N MET A 443 -3.30 -5.94 22.45
CA MET A 443 -4.02 -6.13 23.71
C MET A 443 -3.35 -5.34 24.82
N PRO A 444 -4.09 -4.59 25.65
CA PRO A 444 -3.51 -3.87 26.76
C PRO A 444 -2.98 -4.81 27.85
N SER A 445 -1.84 -4.46 28.43
CA SER A 445 -1.40 -5.04 29.70
C SER A 445 -2.40 -4.74 30.84
N LYS A 446 -2.27 -5.45 31.98
CA LYS A 446 -3.15 -5.23 33.15
C LYS A 446 -3.14 -3.78 33.67
N SER A 447 -2.01 -3.07 33.57
CA SER A 447 -1.90 -1.66 33.98
C SER A 447 -2.52 -0.73 32.94
N GLN A 448 -2.29 -0.98 31.65
CA GLN A 448 -2.90 -0.23 30.55
C GLN A 448 -4.43 -0.40 30.53
N LEU A 449 -4.96 -1.59 30.83
CA LEU A 449 -6.40 -1.83 30.87
C LEU A 449 -7.12 -0.90 31.86
N LYS A 450 -6.48 -0.57 32.99
CA LYS A 450 -7.03 0.42 33.93
C LYS A 450 -7.12 1.82 33.32
N LEU A 451 -6.14 2.21 32.49
CA LEU A 451 -6.21 3.47 31.74
C LEU A 451 -7.30 3.45 30.67
N VAL A 452 -7.48 2.31 30.00
CA VAL A 452 -8.56 2.12 29.02
C VAL A 452 -9.92 2.31 29.68
N ASN A 453 -10.15 1.70 30.85
CA ASN A 453 -11.38 1.88 31.62
C ASN A 453 -11.61 3.36 32.00
N LEU A 454 -10.57 4.07 32.47
CA LEU A 454 -10.66 5.50 32.76
C LEU A 454 -11.10 6.33 31.55
N LEU A 455 -10.50 6.08 30.37
CA LEU A 455 -10.83 6.83 29.15
C LEU A 455 -12.25 6.54 28.68
N LEU A 456 -12.63 5.25 28.59
CA LEU A 456 -13.96 4.86 28.14
C LEU A 456 -15.05 5.41 29.08
N ASN A 457 -14.90 5.22 30.39
CA ASN A 457 -15.85 5.72 31.38
C ASN A 457 -15.92 7.25 31.43
N TYR A 458 -14.80 7.93 31.17
CA TYR A 458 -14.83 9.38 31.03
C TYR A 458 -15.67 9.83 29.83
N PHE A 459 -15.58 9.14 28.69
CA PHE A 459 -16.41 9.46 27.55
C PHE A 459 -17.87 9.09 27.72
N VAL A 460 -18.18 8.04 28.50
CA VAL A 460 -19.55 7.77 28.98
C VAL A 460 -20.04 8.93 29.83
N SER A 461 -19.26 9.35 30.84
CA SER A 461 -19.55 10.49 31.71
C SER A 461 -19.78 11.77 30.91
N ASN A 462 -18.89 12.10 29.96
CA ASN A 462 -19.03 13.27 29.09
C ASN A 462 -20.34 13.26 28.30
N ALA A 463 -20.74 12.09 27.79
CA ALA A 463 -21.97 11.92 27.02
C ALA A 463 -23.25 11.96 27.87
N THR A 464 -23.17 11.86 29.20
CA THR A 464 -24.35 11.98 30.07
C THR A 464 -25.00 13.37 30.04
N SER A 465 -24.23 14.41 29.67
CA SER A 465 -24.72 15.78 29.52
C SER A 465 -25.60 15.99 28.28
N GLY A 466 -25.63 15.02 27.36
CA GLY A 466 -26.46 15.02 26.16
C GLY A 466 -27.68 14.09 26.24
N GLY A 467 -28.10 13.56 25.09
CA GLY A 467 -29.15 12.54 24.97
C GLY A 467 -30.55 13.06 24.72
N MET A 468 -30.71 14.35 24.39
CA MET A 468 -32.03 14.90 24.04
C MET A 468 -32.63 14.18 22.83
N ALA A 469 -31.81 13.87 21.81
CA ALA A 469 -32.28 13.16 20.63
C ALA A 469 -32.62 11.70 20.96
N ALA A 470 -31.78 11.02 21.77
CA ALA A 470 -32.06 9.68 22.23
C ALA A 470 -33.37 9.58 23.04
N THR A 471 -33.57 10.50 24.00
CA THR A 471 -34.80 10.55 24.81
C THR A 471 -36.04 10.82 23.96
N MET A 472 -35.98 11.80 23.03
CA MET A 472 -37.09 12.10 22.13
C MET A 472 -37.39 10.93 21.19
N GLY A 473 -36.36 10.33 20.59
CA GLY A 473 -36.50 9.18 19.70
C GLY A 473 -37.17 8.00 20.39
N ARG A 474 -36.72 7.67 21.61
CA ARG A 474 -37.35 6.60 22.43
C ARG A 474 -38.81 6.91 22.73
N LYS A 475 -39.13 8.15 23.15
CA LYS A 475 -40.53 8.57 23.41
C LYS A 475 -41.42 8.44 22.18
N ASN A 476 -40.88 8.61 20.99
CA ASN A 476 -41.58 8.46 19.72
C ASN A 476 -41.62 7.00 19.21
N GLY A 477 -41.13 6.03 19.98
CA GLY A 477 -41.12 4.61 19.59
C GLY A 477 -40.07 4.26 18.53
N ALA A 478 -39.03 5.07 18.37
CA ALA A 478 -37.92 4.73 17.47
C ALA A 478 -37.13 3.53 18.01
N THR A 479 -36.57 2.72 17.12
CA THR A 479 -35.73 1.58 17.49
C THR A 479 -34.38 2.04 18.07
N PRO A 480 -33.72 1.19 18.89
CA PRO A 480 -32.40 1.47 19.48
C PRO A 480 -31.34 2.06 18.55
N ASN A 481 -31.15 1.46 17.37
CA ASN A 481 -30.18 1.96 16.40
C ASN A 481 -30.50 3.39 15.92
N ALA A 482 -31.78 3.75 15.82
CA ALA A 482 -32.21 5.06 15.35
C ALA A 482 -31.99 6.15 16.41
N PHE A 483 -32.48 5.95 17.64
CA PHE A 483 -32.37 6.99 18.67
C PHE A 483 -30.94 7.12 19.20
N ILE A 484 -30.17 6.02 19.30
CA ILE A 484 -28.74 6.09 19.65
C ILE A 484 -27.95 6.68 18.48
N GLY A 485 -28.25 6.27 17.25
CA GLY A 485 -27.61 6.79 16.04
C GLY A 485 -27.81 8.30 15.87
N ALA A 486 -28.99 8.82 16.20
CA ALA A 486 -29.25 10.25 16.23
C ALA A 486 -28.33 10.98 17.21
N GLU A 487 -28.15 10.45 18.42
CA GLU A 487 -27.24 11.05 19.40
C GLU A 487 -25.77 10.95 18.97
N VAL A 488 -25.38 9.83 18.34
CA VAL A 488 -24.04 9.67 17.76
C VAL A 488 -23.77 10.75 16.70
N LEU A 489 -24.73 11.05 15.82
CA LEU A 489 -24.58 12.14 14.85
C LEU A 489 -24.35 13.50 15.52
N MET A 490 -25.01 13.75 16.65
CA MET A 490 -24.89 15.01 17.39
C MET A 490 -23.53 15.20 18.07
N THR A 491 -22.73 14.15 18.24
CA THR A 491 -21.38 14.27 18.83
C THR A 491 -20.43 15.15 17.99
N GLY A 492 -20.50 15.01 16.66
CA GLY A 492 -19.69 15.76 15.70
C GLY A 492 -18.18 15.77 15.98
N ASP A 493 -17.47 16.73 15.39
CA ASP A 493 -16.05 17.00 15.67
C ASP A 493 -15.94 18.12 16.73
N SER A 494 -16.24 17.76 17.98
CA SER A 494 -16.32 18.68 19.11
C SER A 494 -14.99 19.40 19.39
N SER A 495 -15.06 20.56 20.05
CA SER A 495 -13.87 21.34 20.41
C SER A 495 -12.88 20.56 21.29
N LEU A 496 -13.40 19.72 22.19
CA LEU A 496 -12.58 18.83 23.01
C LEU A 496 -11.82 17.82 22.16
N ILE A 497 -12.49 17.13 21.23
CA ILE A 497 -11.86 16.13 20.37
C ILE A 497 -10.82 16.75 19.44
N LYS A 498 -11.10 17.92 18.85
CA LYS A 498 -10.12 18.69 18.09
C LYS A 498 -8.87 19.03 18.92
N ALA A 499 -9.07 19.46 20.17
CA ALA A 499 -7.97 19.79 21.08
C ALA A 499 -7.13 18.55 21.43
N VAL A 500 -7.77 17.41 21.69
CA VAL A 500 -7.09 16.13 21.93
C VAL A 500 -6.27 15.72 20.71
N ARG A 501 -6.86 15.72 19.50
CA ARG A 501 -6.18 15.38 18.24
C ARG A 501 -4.93 16.24 18.02
N ALA A 502 -5.06 17.55 18.20
CA ALA A 502 -3.95 18.50 18.07
C ALA A 502 -2.84 18.28 19.10
N ASN A 503 -3.20 17.98 20.35
CA ASN A 503 -2.23 17.64 21.40
C ASN A 503 -1.52 16.30 21.08
N ILE A 504 -2.24 15.27 20.62
CA ILE A 504 -1.62 13.99 20.21
C ILE A 504 -0.61 14.23 19.09
N SER A 505 -0.99 14.96 18.03
CA SER A 505 -0.08 15.33 16.94
C SER A 505 1.17 16.04 17.47
N THR A 506 1.00 17.02 18.36
CA THR A 506 2.12 17.78 18.94
C THR A 506 3.03 16.89 19.78
N LEU A 507 2.47 15.99 20.58
CA LEU A 507 3.24 15.04 21.39
C LEU A 507 4.02 14.04 20.51
N ILE A 508 3.42 13.55 19.42
CA ILE A 508 4.11 12.69 18.45
C ILE A 508 5.35 13.42 17.89
N ASP A 509 5.20 14.67 17.46
CA ASP A 509 6.29 15.45 16.86
C ASP A 509 7.38 15.80 17.86
N LEU A 510 7.03 16.01 19.13
CA LEU A 510 7.98 16.28 20.20
C LEU A 510 8.79 15.04 20.61
N PHE A 511 8.16 13.87 20.65
CA PHE A 511 8.76 12.70 21.30
C PHE A 511 9.26 11.63 20.32
N TYR A 512 8.66 11.45 19.14
CA TYR A 512 9.15 10.42 18.20
C TYR A 512 10.63 10.59 17.83
N PRO A 513 11.13 11.81 17.55
CA PRO A 513 12.55 12.02 17.27
C PRO A 513 13.48 11.76 18.47
N GLU A 514 12.95 11.86 19.70
CA GLU A 514 13.74 11.81 20.94
C GLU A 514 13.79 10.43 21.57
N VAL A 515 12.66 9.71 21.58
CA VAL A 515 12.53 8.42 22.27
C VAL A 515 12.28 7.25 21.31
N GLY A 516 12.04 7.51 20.03
CA GLY A 516 11.79 6.47 19.03
C GLY A 516 10.60 5.58 19.44
N LYS A 517 10.87 4.30 19.73
CA LYS A 517 9.86 3.32 20.16
C LYS A 517 9.64 3.27 21.68
N GLU A 518 10.52 3.88 22.47
CA GLU A 518 10.41 3.85 23.92
C GLU A 518 9.22 4.70 24.37
N VAL A 519 8.43 4.17 25.31
CA VAL A 519 7.22 4.83 25.84
C VAL A 519 7.33 5.18 27.31
N GLY A 520 8.25 4.56 28.05
CA GLY A 520 8.37 4.73 29.49
C GLY A 520 8.76 6.14 29.93
N PRO A 521 8.73 6.43 31.24
CA PRO A 521 9.19 7.69 31.80
C PRO A 521 10.60 8.05 31.35
N ASN A 522 10.79 9.28 30.86
CA ASN A 522 12.09 9.78 30.41
C ASN A 522 12.26 11.26 30.75
N ALA A 523 12.87 11.54 31.90
CA ALA A 523 13.02 12.91 32.41
C ALA A 523 13.82 13.82 31.47
N LYS A 524 14.84 13.29 30.77
CA LYS A 524 15.65 14.08 29.82
C LYS A 524 14.83 14.48 28.60
N ALA A 525 14.04 13.57 28.04
CA ALA A 525 13.15 13.86 26.92
C ALA A 525 12.07 14.88 27.31
N VAL A 526 11.48 14.74 28.50
CA VAL A 526 10.50 15.70 29.03
C VAL A 526 11.12 17.09 29.19
N GLU A 527 12.31 17.20 29.79
CA GLU A 527 12.99 18.49 29.96
C GLU A 527 13.26 19.17 28.62
N LYS A 528 13.71 18.41 27.62
CA LYS A 528 13.97 18.91 26.27
C LYS A 528 12.67 19.37 25.59
N ALA A 529 11.60 18.59 25.69
CA ALA A 529 10.29 18.93 25.14
C ALA A 529 9.72 20.21 25.79
N LEU A 530 9.91 20.41 27.10
CA LEU A 530 9.47 21.63 27.81
C LEU A 530 10.23 22.90 27.39
N LYS A 531 11.46 22.77 26.86
CA LYS A 531 12.23 23.89 26.30
C LYS A 531 11.87 24.20 24.85
N SER A 532 11.08 23.36 24.19
CA SER A 532 10.63 23.59 22.81
C SER A 532 9.65 24.77 22.74
N LYS A 533 9.49 25.34 21.53
CA LYS A 533 8.50 26.39 21.26
C LYS A 533 7.07 25.86 21.08
N SER A 534 6.87 24.53 21.13
CA SER A 534 5.57 23.90 20.92
C SER A 534 4.61 24.24 22.06
N LYS A 535 3.36 24.53 21.72
CA LYS A 535 2.30 24.84 22.68
C LYS A 535 1.19 23.80 22.62
N MET A 536 0.71 23.38 23.78
CA MET A 536 -0.50 22.57 23.88
C MET A 536 -1.72 23.48 23.73
N VAL A 537 -2.86 22.91 23.34
CA VAL A 537 -4.09 23.67 23.12
C VAL A 537 -4.56 24.34 24.42
N GLU A 538 -4.89 25.63 24.33
CA GLU A 538 -5.41 26.43 25.45
C GLU A 538 -6.94 26.48 25.39
N SER A 539 -7.61 26.14 26.50
CA SER A 539 -9.06 26.33 26.67
C SER A 539 -9.44 26.26 28.15
N LYS A 540 -10.58 26.85 28.50
CA LYS A 540 -11.14 26.71 29.85
C LYS A 540 -11.59 25.26 30.08
N ASN A 541 -11.41 24.77 31.30
CA ASN A 541 -11.94 23.49 31.76
C ASN A 541 -13.14 23.77 32.66
N SER A 542 -14.17 22.92 32.64
CA SER A 542 -15.13 22.87 33.74
C SER A 542 -14.44 22.35 35.02
N ALA A 543 -15.06 22.56 36.18
CA ALA A 543 -14.54 22.01 37.44
C ALA A 543 -14.42 20.48 37.41
N SER A 544 -15.39 19.79 36.81
CA SER A 544 -15.38 18.33 36.63
C SER A 544 -14.28 17.87 35.68
N GLN A 545 -14.04 18.60 34.58
CA GLN A 545 -12.96 18.31 33.63
C GLN A 545 -11.57 18.47 34.26
N ALA A 546 -11.36 19.53 35.05
CA ALA A 546 -10.09 19.74 35.75
C ALA A 546 -9.82 18.60 36.76
N LYS A 547 -10.84 18.24 37.56
CA LYS A 547 -10.76 17.12 38.52
C LYS A 547 -10.49 15.78 37.83
N ALA A 548 -11.15 15.51 36.71
CA ALA A 548 -10.95 14.29 35.92
C ALA A 548 -9.53 14.22 35.34
N ALA A 549 -9.01 15.32 34.80
CA ALA A 549 -7.66 15.39 34.24
C ALA A 549 -6.58 15.07 35.31
N GLU A 550 -6.70 15.69 36.48
CA GLU A 550 -5.79 15.46 37.62
C GLU A 550 -5.88 14.02 38.11
N PHE A 551 -7.09 13.47 38.19
CA PHE A 551 -7.30 12.07 38.56
C PHE A 551 -6.66 11.11 37.57
N MET A 552 -6.85 11.30 36.25
CA MET A 552 -6.27 10.45 35.22
C MET A 552 -4.75 10.40 35.26
N LEU A 553 -4.09 11.56 35.34
CA LEU A 553 -2.64 11.65 35.38
C LEU A 553 -2.06 11.05 36.67
N LYS A 554 -2.73 11.27 37.81
CA LYS A 554 -2.38 10.61 39.08
C LYS A 554 -2.54 9.09 39.00
N SER A 555 -3.65 8.62 38.44
CA SER A 555 -3.95 7.19 38.31
C SER A 555 -2.95 6.47 37.41
N ALA A 556 -2.44 7.11 36.35
CA ALA A 556 -1.36 6.54 35.55
C ALA A 556 -0.11 6.20 36.38
N LYS A 557 0.27 7.04 37.34
CA LYS A 557 1.35 6.75 38.30
C LYS A 557 0.99 5.62 39.24
N THR A 558 -0.20 5.68 39.83
CA THR A 558 -0.69 4.65 40.77
C THR A 558 -0.75 3.27 40.14
N TYR A 559 -1.10 3.16 38.86
CA TYR A 559 -1.21 1.89 38.14
C TYR A 559 0.13 1.40 37.57
N LYS A 560 1.22 2.15 37.76
CA LYS A 560 2.52 1.89 37.10
C LYS A 560 2.39 1.86 35.57
N ALA A 561 1.60 2.80 35.03
CA ALA A 561 1.35 2.99 33.61
C ALA A 561 1.80 4.38 33.11
N SER A 562 2.62 5.09 33.90
CA SER A 562 3.23 6.36 33.49
C SER A 562 4.13 6.20 32.28
N THR A 563 4.12 7.22 31.44
CA THR A 563 4.89 7.31 30.21
C THR A 563 5.55 8.67 30.12
N VAL A 564 6.43 8.85 29.14
CA VAL A 564 6.98 10.16 28.81
C VAL A 564 5.88 11.20 28.54
N PHE A 565 4.72 10.79 28.03
CA PHE A 565 3.59 11.68 27.73
C PHE A 565 2.85 12.14 28.99
N THR A 566 2.58 11.23 29.93
CA THR A 566 1.90 11.60 31.19
C THR A 566 2.79 12.47 32.06
N ASP A 567 4.09 12.17 32.09
CA ASP A 567 5.07 12.98 32.84
C ASP A 567 5.23 14.37 32.22
N TYR A 568 5.25 14.45 30.89
CA TYR A 568 5.23 15.72 30.18
C TYR A 568 3.95 16.50 30.44
N ALA A 569 2.78 15.86 30.38
CA ALA A 569 1.51 16.52 30.65
C ALA A 569 1.49 17.16 32.05
N ASP A 570 1.87 16.42 33.09
CA ASP A 570 1.99 16.94 34.45
C ASP A 570 2.94 18.15 34.52
N ALA A 571 4.14 18.02 33.97
CA ALA A 571 5.16 19.07 34.02
C ALA A 571 4.78 20.31 33.19
N TYR A 572 4.09 20.11 32.07
CA TYR A 572 3.64 21.19 31.19
C TYR A 572 2.48 21.97 31.83
N LEU A 573 1.50 21.27 32.42
CA LEU A 573 0.36 21.90 33.10
C LEU A 573 0.78 22.70 34.33
N ALA A 574 1.81 22.26 35.05
CA ALA A 574 2.36 23.00 36.19
C ALA A 574 2.95 24.37 35.77
N LYS A 575 3.50 24.48 34.55
CA LYS A 575 4.12 25.71 34.04
C LYS A 575 3.17 26.57 33.20
N ASN A 576 2.09 25.98 32.66
CA ASN A 576 1.20 26.61 31.70
C ASN A 576 -0.26 26.50 32.15
N PRO A 577 -0.72 27.36 33.08
CA PRO A 577 -2.07 27.26 33.65
C PRO A 577 -3.20 27.52 32.64
N LYS A 578 -2.90 28.11 31.47
CA LYS A 578 -3.86 28.34 30.37
C LYS A 578 -4.11 27.10 29.50
N ALA A 579 -3.24 26.10 29.58
CA ALA A 579 -3.37 24.88 28.81
C ALA A 579 -4.63 24.10 29.23
N CYS A 580 -5.31 23.49 28.26
CA CYS A 580 -6.50 22.72 28.54
C CYS A 580 -6.14 21.36 29.18
N ARG A 581 -6.25 21.30 30.51
CA ARG A 581 -5.92 20.12 31.34
C ARG A 581 -6.52 18.82 30.81
N ILE A 582 -7.84 18.79 30.57
CA ILE A 582 -8.51 17.56 30.16
C ILE A 582 -8.08 17.10 28.77
N SER A 583 -7.94 18.02 27.80
CA SER A 583 -7.50 17.64 26.46
C SER A 583 -6.09 17.07 26.44
N LEU A 584 -5.19 17.61 27.28
CA LEU A 584 -3.81 17.14 27.38
C LEU A 584 -3.70 15.81 28.14
N ALA A 585 -4.48 15.63 29.21
CA ALA A 585 -4.53 14.37 29.94
C ALA A 585 -5.06 13.23 29.05
N LEU A 586 -6.16 13.46 28.32
CA LEU A 586 -6.70 12.50 27.36
C LEU A 586 -5.68 12.19 26.24
N ALA A 587 -5.02 13.21 25.68
CA ALA A 587 -4.00 13.02 24.65
C ALA A 587 -2.84 12.15 25.16
N ALA A 588 -2.35 12.44 26.38
CA ALA A 588 -1.23 11.71 26.97
C ALA A 588 -1.59 10.23 27.25
N LEU A 589 -2.77 9.97 27.82
CA LEU A 589 -3.23 8.60 28.08
C LEU A 589 -3.49 7.84 26.77
N ALA A 590 -4.17 8.47 25.80
CA ALA A 590 -4.43 7.87 24.50
C ALA A 590 -3.13 7.49 23.77
N LEU A 591 -2.17 8.41 23.72
CA LEU A 591 -0.88 8.16 23.08
C LEU A 591 -0.06 7.10 23.84
N SER A 592 -0.14 7.06 25.17
CA SER A 592 0.46 5.99 25.98
C SER A 592 -0.06 4.60 25.61
N LEU A 593 -1.32 4.49 25.20
CA LEU A 593 -1.96 3.24 24.79
C LEU A 593 -1.68 2.88 23.33
N SER A 594 -1.44 3.87 22.45
CA SER A 594 -1.25 3.64 21.01
C SER A 594 0.21 3.70 20.54
N TRP A 595 1.16 4.14 21.38
CA TRP A 595 2.55 4.41 20.97
C TRP A 595 3.27 3.20 20.37
N GLU A 596 3.15 2.04 21.02
CA GLU A 596 3.79 0.81 20.53
C GLU A 596 3.23 0.41 19.16
N SER A 597 1.91 0.53 18.98
CA SER A 597 1.24 0.21 17.71
C SER A 597 1.64 1.21 16.62
N LEU A 598 1.75 2.50 16.97
CA LEU A 598 2.12 3.58 16.06
C LEU A 598 3.58 3.47 15.60
N THR A 599 4.51 3.36 16.55
CA THR A 599 5.96 3.29 16.27
C THR A 599 6.38 1.90 15.75
N GLY A 600 5.60 0.87 16.06
CA GLY A 600 5.65 -0.45 15.43
C GLY A 600 5.03 -0.52 14.03
N ARG A 601 4.48 0.60 13.52
CA ARG A 601 3.85 0.70 12.18
C ARG A 601 2.67 -0.27 11.97
N ARG A 602 1.92 -0.60 13.03
CA ARG A 602 0.69 -1.41 12.97
C ARG A 602 -0.54 -0.57 12.67
N ILE A 603 -0.52 0.68 13.12
CA ILE A 603 -1.56 1.69 12.90
C ILE A 603 -0.97 2.95 12.26
N THR A 604 -1.80 3.72 11.57
CA THR A 604 -1.43 5.02 10.99
C THR A 604 -1.36 6.10 12.06
N ARG A 605 -0.74 7.24 11.73
CA ARG A 605 -0.77 8.45 12.57
C ARG A 605 -2.20 8.95 12.79
N ASP A 606 -3.01 9.03 11.74
CA ASP A 606 -4.44 9.41 11.81
C ASP A 606 -5.19 8.56 12.85
N ASN A 607 -4.97 7.24 12.85
CA ASN A 607 -5.65 6.36 13.79
C ASN A 607 -5.23 6.60 15.25
N ALA A 608 -3.96 6.92 15.52
CA ALA A 608 -3.51 7.29 16.86
C ALA A 608 -4.10 8.64 17.31
N GLU A 609 -4.17 9.61 16.40
CA GLU A 609 -4.76 10.93 16.64
C GLU A 609 -6.28 10.88 16.87
N GLU A 610 -6.98 9.93 16.23
CA GLU A 610 -8.43 9.76 16.31
C GLU A 610 -8.88 8.78 17.41
N LEU A 611 -7.97 8.18 18.19
CA LEU A 611 -8.31 7.16 19.19
C LEU A 611 -9.43 7.61 20.15
N CYS A 612 -9.32 8.85 20.66
CA CYS A 612 -10.33 9.43 21.54
C CYS A 612 -11.66 9.75 20.83
N THR A 613 -11.65 9.96 19.52
CA THR A 613 -12.89 10.16 18.73
C THR A 613 -13.72 8.88 18.74
N TYR A 614 -13.09 7.72 18.54
CA TYR A 614 -13.78 6.42 18.64
C TYR A 614 -14.32 6.18 20.06
N PHE A 615 -13.50 6.39 21.10
CA PHE A 615 -13.95 6.22 22.48
C PHE A 615 -15.06 7.21 22.87
N HIS A 616 -15.08 8.42 22.30
CA HIS A 616 -16.17 9.36 22.50
C HIS A 616 -17.49 8.86 21.91
N VAL A 617 -17.45 8.31 20.69
CA VAL A 617 -18.62 7.68 20.08
C VAL A 617 -19.07 6.47 20.90
N HIS A 618 -18.12 5.65 21.38
CA HIS A 618 -18.44 4.49 22.23
C HIS A 618 -19.12 4.90 23.53
N GLY A 619 -18.56 5.90 24.22
CA GLY A 619 -19.16 6.47 25.42
C GLY A 619 -20.55 7.04 25.17
N THR A 620 -20.78 7.65 24.01
CA THR A 620 -22.10 8.17 23.61
C THR A 620 -23.12 7.07 23.42
N ILE A 621 -22.74 5.98 22.74
CA ILE A 621 -23.59 4.80 22.56
C ILE A 621 -23.97 4.21 23.92
N VAL A 622 -23.00 4.04 24.81
CA VAL A 622 -23.21 3.43 26.13
C VAL A 622 -24.04 4.32 27.06
N ALA A 623 -23.81 5.64 27.07
CA ALA A 623 -24.54 6.57 27.94
C ALA A 623 -26.02 6.71 27.56
N ASN A 624 -26.37 6.51 26.29
CA ASN A 624 -27.73 6.75 25.76
C ASN A 624 -28.53 5.45 25.54
N ALA A 625 -27.94 4.31 25.85
CA ALA A 625 -28.59 3.01 25.81
C ALA A 625 -29.64 2.73 26.89
N PRO A 626 -29.48 3.16 28.16
CA PRO A 626 -30.42 2.80 29.24
C PRO A 626 -31.84 3.30 28.97
N ALA A 627 -32.84 2.47 29.28
CA ALA A 627 -34.25 2.84 29.14
C ALA A 627 -34.65 3.96 30.11
N ASN A 628 -34.27 3.83 31.39
CA ASN A 628 -34.63 4.74 32.48
C ASN A 628 -33.39 5.47 33.04
N ARG A 629 -32.61 6.12 32.17
CA ARG A 629 -31.31 6.73 32.55
C ARG A 629 -31.39 7.71 33.73
N GLU A 630 -32.50 8.43 33.88
CA GLU A 630 -32.68 9.43 34.96
C GLU A 630 -32.80 8.79 36.36
N LYS A 631 -33.28 7.54 36.43
CA LYS A 631 -33.40 6.78 37.67
C LYS A 631 -32.16 5.93 37.96
N ASN A 632 -31.27 5.78 36.99
CA ASN A 632 -30.10 4.93 37.10
C ASN A 632 -29.03 5.56 37.99
N ALA A 633 -28.76 4.94 39.13
CA ALA A 633 -27.81 5.45 40.13
C ALA A 633 -26.37 5.55 39.58
N HIS A 634 -25.96 4.61 38.71
CA HIS A 634 -24.63 4.62 38.12
C HIS A 634 -24.49 5.71 37.04
N PHE A 635 -25.54 5.95 36.26
CA PHE A 635 -25.62 7.08 35.34
C PHE A 635 -25.47 8.41 36.10
N ALA A 636 -26.19 8.59 37.21
CA ALA A 636 -26.07 9.80 38.04
C ALA A 636 -24.67 9.97 38.65
N ALA A 637 -24.02 8.88 39.06
CA ALA A 637 -22.64 8.90 39.55
C ALA A 637 -21.66 9.34 38.44
N LEU A 638 -21.80 8.82 37.23
CA LEU A 638 -20.99 9.20 36.07
C LEU A 638 -21.26 10.65 35.63
N ALA A 639 -22.51 11.12 35.69
CA ALA A 639 -22.87 12.48 35.29
C ALA A 639 -22.34 13.53 36.27
N SER A 640 -22.39 13.24 37.57
CA SER A 640 -21.97 14.19 38.60
C SER A 640 -20.47 14.21 38.86
N LEU A 641 -19.77 13.07 38.68
CA LEU A 641 -18.36 12.87 39.03
C LEU A 641 -18.01 13.36 40.45
N ILE A 642 -18.97 13.29 41.38
CA ILE A 642 -18.75 13.59 42.80
C ILE A 642 -17.73 12.60 43.37
N ASP A 643 -17.99 11.30 43.21
CA ASP A 643 -16.98 10.27 43.38
C ASP A 643 -16.27 10.02 42.04
N ILE A 644 -15.05 10.54 41.90
CA ILE A 644 -14.27 10.40 40.67
C ILE A 644 -13.79 8.97 40.43
N LYS A 645 -13.78 8.12 41.47
CA LYS A 645 -13.38 6.71 41.35
C LYS A 645 -14.35 5.89 40.52
N VAL A 646 -15.56 6.40 40.25
CA VAL A 646 -16.50 5.75 39.32
C VAL A 646 -15.86 5.49 37.95
N LEU A 647 -14.90 6.34 37.53
CA LEU A 647 -14.16 6.16 36.29
C LEU A 647 -13.25 4.91 36.28
N GLU A 648 -12.87 4.39 37.44
CA GLU A 648 -12.02 3.18 37.57
C GLU A 648 -12.80 1.88 37.35
N THR A 649 -14.13 1.94 37.32
CA THR A 649 -15.03 0.77 37.16
C THR A 649 -14.67 -0.01 35.90
N ASP A 650 -14.68 -1.35 35.93
CA ASP A 650 -14.47 -2.12 34.71
C ASP A 650 -15.50 -1.70 33.64
N PHE A 651 -15.07 -1.54 32.39
CA PHE A 651 -15.97 -1.03 31.36
C PHE A 651 -17.16 -1.96 31.11
N SER A 652 -16.98 -3.28 31.27
CA SER A 652 -18.06 -4.27 31.16
C SER A 652 -19.05 -4.11 32.32
N GLU A 653 -18.56 -3.83 33.53
CA GLU A 653 -19.41 -3.53 34.69
C GLU A 653 -20.14 -2.19 34.54
N THR A 654 -19.52 -1.18 33.93
CA THR A 654 -20.18 0.09 33.61
C THR A 654 -21.32 -0.14 32.63
N CYS A 655 -21.08 -0.89 31.55
CA CYS A 655 -22.14 -1.32 30.62
C CYS A 655 -23.25 -2.07 31.36
N PHE A 656 -22.90 -3.01 32.23
CA PHE A 656 -23.86 -3.77 33.03
C PHE A 656 -24.72 -2.85 33.91
N ARG A 657 -24.11 -1.99 34.72
CA ARG A 657 -24.86 -1.12 35.64
C ARG A 657 -25.78 -0.16 34.92
N LEU A 658 -25.38 0.33 33.74
CA LEU A 658 -26.20 1.20 32.91
C LEU A 658 -27.39 0.47 32.28
N LEU A 659 -27.14 -0.72 31.73
CA LEU A 659 -28.16 -1.52 31.07
C LEU A 659 -29.18 -2.14 32.05
N PHE A 660 -28.71 -2.69 33.16
CA PHE A 660 -29.50 -3.52 34.09
C PHE A 660 -30.02 -2.78 35.32
N ASP A 661 -29.58 -1.53 35.53
CA ASP A 661 -29.91 -0.68 36.70
C ASP A 661 -29.64 -1.37 38.05
N ARG A 662 -28.57 -2.17 38.10
CA ARG A 662 -28.09 -2.86 39.30
C ARG A 662 -26.62 -3.24 39.17
N ALA A 663 -25.99 -3.52 40.30
CA ALA A 663 -24.70 -4.19 40.30
C ALA A 663 -24.84 -5.66 39.84
N PRO A 664 -23.79 -6.25 39.24
CA PRO A 664 -23.75 -7.70 39.03
C PRO A 664 -23.79 -8.44 40.37
N LYS A 665 -24.52 -9.54 40.44
CA LYS A 665 -24.66 -10.37 41.65
C LYS A 665 -23.39 -11.17 41.93
N ASN A 666 -22.64 -11.52 40.90
CA ASN A 666 -21.44 -12.34 40.94
C ASN A 666 -20.59 -12.15 39.68
N GLU A 667 -19.40 -12.77 39.65
CA GLU A 667 -18.49 -12.73 38.51
C GLU A 667 -19.09 -13.37 37.24
N ASN A 668 -19.96 -14.37 37.39
CA ASN A 668 -20.57 -15.07 36.24
C ASN A 668 -21.46 -14.14 35.42
N GLU A 669 -22.20 -13.21 36.02
CA GLU A 669 -23.03 -12.25 35.28
C GLU A 669 -22.17 -11.31 34.42
N ILE A 670 -21.05 -10.80 34.96
CA ILE A 670 -20.11 -9.96 34.21
C ILE A 670 -19.42 -10.77 33.12
N PHE A 671 -18.99 -11.99 33.43
CA PHE A 671 -18.39 -12.87 32.45
C PHE A 671 -19.36 -13.19 31.30
N ALA A 672 -20.64 -13.44 31.59
CA ALA A 672 -21.66 -13.71 30.58
C ALA A 672 -21.85 -12.53 29.62
N LEU A 673 -21.99 -11.31 30.17
CA LEU A 673 -22.08 -10.09 29.35
C LEU A 673 -20.82 -9.90 28.51
N ASN A 674 -19.64 -10.01 29.13
CA ASN A 674 -18.35 -9.84 28.47
C ASN A 674 -18.16 -10.83 27.31
N ALA A 675 -18.43 -12.11 27.57
CA ALA A 675 -18.30 -13.18 26.59
C ALA A 675 -19.22 -12.95 25.39
N MET A 676 -20.48 -12.61 25.64
CA MET A 676 -21.46 -12.32 24.59
C MET A 676 -21.03 -11.13 23.73
N LEU A 677 -20.60 -10.03 24.36
CA LEU A 677 -20.17 -8.83 23.64
C LEU A 677 -18.94 -9.11 22.77
N ASN A 678 -17.94 -9.82 23.30
CA ASN A 678 -16.71 -10.15 22.57
C ASN A 678 -16.94 -11.16 21.44
N LEU A 679 -17.81 -12.14 21.65
CA LEU A 679 -18.11 -13.18 20.66
C LEU A 679 -18.82 -12.62 19.41
N THR A 680 -19.49 -11.47 19.57
CA THR A 680 -20.36 -10.86 18.55
C THR A 680 -19.83 -9.56 17.96
N VAL A 681 -18.56 -9.19 18.25
CA VAL A 681 -17.95 -7.94 17.75
C VAL A 681 -17.93 -7.86 16.22
N SER A 682 -17.73 -8.99 15.55
CA SER A 682 -17.76 -9.07 14.09
C SER A 682 -18.32 -10.41 13.59
N ASN A 683 -18.87 -10.38 12.37
CA ASN A 683 -19.29 -11.53 11.55
C ASN A 683 -18.56 -11.50 10.20
N GLY A 684 -17.43 -10.78 10.13
CA GLY A 684 -16.64 -10.56 8.93
C GLY A 684 -17.03 -9.29 8.13
N PRO A 685 -16.25 -9.01 7.07
CA PRO A 685 -16.25 -7.71 6.40
C PRO A 685 -17.41 -7.48 5.43
N GLY A 686 -18.16 -8.54 5.09
CA GLY A 686 -19.30 -8.49 4.18
C GLY A 686 -20.63 -8.13 4.86
N THR A 687 -20.65 -7.99 6.19
CA THR A 687 -21.87 -7.63 6.95
C THR A 687 -22.38 -6.25 6.56
N ILE A 688 -23.70 -6.09 6.47
CA ILE A 688 -24.31 -4.81 6.07
C ILE A 688 -23.96 -3.68 7.06
N SER A 689 -23.84 -4.00 8.36
CA SER A 689 -23.35 -3.09 9.40
C SER A 689 -21.93 -2.58 9.13
N GLY A 690 -21.03 -3.45 8.66
CA GLY A 690 -19.66 -3.06 8.28
C GLY A 690 -19.62 -2.28 6.96
N LYS A 691 -20.48 -2.63 6.01
CA LYS A 691 -20.59 -1.94 4.71
C LYS A 691 -21.08 -0.51 4.87
N GLY A 692 -22.16 -0.28 5.62
CA GLY A 692 -22.69 1.07 5.85
C GLY A 692 -21.64 2.03 6.43
N ALA A 693 -20.84 1.54 7.38
CA ALA A 693 -19.71 2.31 7.92
C ALA A 693 -18.64 2.63 6.87
N LYS A 694 -18.25 1.64 6.04
CA LYS A 694 -17.23 1.80 5.01
C LYS A 694 -17.67 2.69 3.85
N GLU A 695 -18.93 2.64 3.45
CA GLU A 695 -19.50 3.53 2.44
C GLU A 695 -19.47 4.98 2.92
N SER A 696 -19.79 5.22 4.20
CA SER A 696 -19.68 6.55 4.80
C SER A 696 -18.23 7.05 4.85
N VAL A 697 -17.26 6.18 5.15
CA VAL A 697 -15.82 6.53 5.04
C VAL A 697 -15.46 6.93 3.61
N SER A 698 -15.97 6.22 2.59
CA SER A 698 -15.73 6.51 1.17
C SER A 698 -16.28 7.86 0.72
N ALA A 699 -17.29 8.35 1.43
CA ALA A 699 -17.86 9.68 1.23
C ALA A 699 -17.08 10.78 2.00
N LYS A 700 -15.93 10.46 2.60
CA LYS A 700 -15.11 11.36 3.43
C LYS A 700 -15.86 11.94 4.63
N ASN A 701 -16.85 11.22 5.15
CA ASN A 701 -17.58 11.65 6.32
C ASN A 701 -16.74 11.55 7.61
N GLN A 702 -17.14 12.30 8.63
CA GLN A 702 -16.56 12.22 9.97
C GLN A 702 -16.83 10.85 10.62
N ILE A 703 -15.99 10.44 11.58
CA ILE A 703 -16.12 9.15 12.29
C ILE A 703 -17.53 8.94 12.88
N PRO A 704 -18.17 9.92 13.57
CA PRO A 704 -19.53 9.73 14.06
C PRO A 704 -20.56 9.43 12.97
N VAL A 705 -20.42 10.04 11.78
CA VAL A 705 -21.29 9.77 10.63
C VAL A 705 -20.99 8.40 10.01
N ALA A 706 -19.76 7.91 10.10
CA ALA A 706 -19.44 6.53 9.73
C ALA A 706 -20.10 5.52 10.68
N TYR A 707 -20.13 5.81 11.98
CA TYR A 707 -20.92 5.04 12.95
C TYR A 707 -22.42 5.13 12.66
N ALA A 708 -22.93 6.29 12.27
CA ALA A 708 -24.32 6.42 11.85
C ALA A 708 -24.64 5.56 10.62
N GLY A 709 -23.70 5.43 9.67
CA GLY A 709 -23.80 4.48 8.57
C GLY A 709 -23.91 3.02 9.04
N PHE A 710 -23.16 2.65 10.08
CA PHE A 710 -23.34 1.38 10.79
C PHE A 710 -24.75 1.26 11.38
N MET A 711 -25.20 2.26 12.14
CA MET A 711 -26.50 2.25 12.83
C MET A 711 -27.69 2.21 11.86
N ALA A 712 -27.59 2.91 10.73
CA ALA A 712 -28.62 2.90 9.69
C ALA A 712 -28.71 1.56 8.94
N ASN A 713 -27.66 0.74 9.02
CA ASN A 713 -27.59 -0.59 8.42
C ASN A 713 -27.72 -1.72 9.46
N THR A 714 -28.15 -1.39 10.68
CA THR A 714 -28.67 -2.35 11.66
C THR A 714 -30.17 -2.12 11.85
N GLY A 715 -30.90 -3.15 12.21
CA GLY A 715 -32.36 -3.05 12.36
C GLY A 715 -33.00 -4.40 12.66
N LEU A 716 -34.33 -4.46 12.57
CA LEU A 716 -35.09 -5.68 12.89
C LEU A 716 -34.68 -6.89 12.03
N ALA A 717 -34.25 -6.66 10.78
CA ALA A 717 -33.76 -7.73 9.90
C ALA A 717 -32.27 -8.09 10.12
N HIS A 718 -31.44 -7.17 10.64
CA HIS A 718 -30.00 -7.38 10.87
C HIS A 718 -29.63 -6.89 12.27
N GLY A 719 -29.65 -7.83 13.22
CA GLY A 719 -29.54 -7.58 14.65
C GLY A 719 -30.84 -7.82 15.42
N GLY A 720 -31.99 -7.87 14.75
CA GLY A 720 -33.31 -8.07 15.39
C GLY A 720 -33.76 -9.52 15.55
N ASN A 721 -33.01 -10.52 15.10
CA ASN A 721 -33.37 -11.93 15.34
C ASN A 721 -33.43 -12.24 16.85
N GLY A 722 -32.52 -11.63 17.64
CA GLY A 722 -32.58 -11.68 19.10
C GLY A 722 -33.79 -10.97 19.70
N PHE A 723 -34.26 -9.89 19.07
CA PHE A 723 -35.47 -9.16 19.47
C PHE A 723 -36.72 -10.06 19.36
N GLU A 724 -36.87 -10.79 18.26
CA GLU A 724 -37.95 -11.77 18.07
C GLU A 724 -37.82 -12.98 19.00
N ALA A 725 -36.57 -13.41 19.26
CA ALA A 725 -36.28 -14.53 20.16
C ALA A 725 -36.72 -14.29 21.60
N VAL A 726 -36.61 -13.07 22.11
CA VAL A 726 -37.07 -12.73 23.46
C VAL A 726 -38.57 -12.96 23.60
N ALA A 727 -39.37 -12.39 22.69
CA ALA A 727 -40.83 -12.58 22.71
C ALA A 727 -41.21 -14.05 22.60
N PHE A 728 -40.54 -14.78 21.70
CA PHE A 728 -40.73 -16.22 21.55
C PHE A 728 -40.42 -16.97 22.85
N LEU A 729 -39.30 -16.71 23.51
CA LEU A 729 -38.92 -17.37 24.75
C LEU A 729 -39.87 -17.01 25.91
N ILE A 730 -40.24 -15.74 26.06
CA ILE A 730 -41.18 -15.29 27.10
C ILE A 730 -42.51 -16.02 26.95
N GLU A 731 -43.07 -16.08 25.74
CA GLU A 731 -44.33 -16.79 25.47
C GLU A 731 -44.21 -18.29 25.79
N ARG A 732 -43.08 -18.92 25.47
CA ARG A 732 -42.86 -20.35 25.75
C ARG A 732 -42.69 -20.67 27.23
N PHE A 733 -42.16 -19.74 28.00
CA PHE A 733 -41.92 -19.90 29.44
C PHE A 733 -42.95 -19.16 30.31
N LYS A 734 -44.01 -18.57 29.74
CA LYS A 734 -44.98 -17.74 30.48
C LYS A 734 -45.59 -18.42 31.71
N ASP A 735 -45.84 -19.73 31.63
CA ASP A 735 -46.45 -20.54 32.68
C ASP A 735 -45.41 -21.32 33.51
N TYR A 736 -44.12 -21.08 33.30
CA TYR A 736 -43.04 -21.83 33.94
C TYR A 736 -41.80 -20.98 34.20
N ASN A 737 -41.45 -20.82 35.49
CA ASN A 737 -40.20 -20.17 35.87
C ASN A 737 -39.08 -21.22 36.05
N PRO A 738 -38.08 -21.30 35.15
CA PRO A 738 -37.05 -22.33 35.19
C PRO A 738 -36.05 -22.16 36.35
N TYR A 739 -36.09 -21.02 37.06
CA TYR A 739 -35.23 -20.75 38.22
C TYR A 739 -35.94 -20.98 39.56
N LYS A 740 -37.24 -21.34 39.57
CA LYS A 740 -37.99 -21.71 40.79
C LYS A 740 -38.31 -23.20 40.80
N GLY A 741 -37.37 -24.00 41.32
CA GLY A 741 -37.53 -25.45 41.56
C GLY A 741 -36.71 -26.31 40.60
N ALA A 742 -35.68 -27.00 41.13
CA ALA A 742 -34.73 -27.77 40.31
C ALA A 742 -35.21 -29.19 39.95
N LYS A 743 -36.16 -29.76 40.68
CA LYS A 743 -36.62 -31.15 40.45
C LYS A 743 -37.37 -31.24 39.12
N GLY A 744 -36.79 -31.97 38.16
CA GLY A 744 -37.42 -32.23 36.85
C GLY A 744 -37.27 -31.12 35.82
N LEU A 745 -36.39 -30.13 36.03
CA LEU A 745 -36.16 -29.01 35.10
C LEU A 745 -35.87 -29.50 33.67
N ASP A 746 -34.93 -30.43 33.50
CA ASP A 746 -34.55 -30.95 32.18
C ASP A 746 -35.74 -31.58 31.43
N LYS A 747 -36.54 -32.41 32.13
CA LYS A 747 -37.75 -33.00 31.57
C LYS A 747 -38.77 -31.93 31.18
N LYS A 748 -38.93 -30.88 32.00
CA LYS A 748 -39.86 -29.79 31.69
C LYS A 748 -39.42 -28.98 30.47
N ILE A 749 -38.12 -28.70 30.34
CA ILE A 749 -37.56 -28.03 29.17
C ILE A 749 -37.78 -28.90 27.91
N GLN A 750 -37.61 -30.23 28.00
CA GLN A 750 -37.91 -31.15 26.91
C GLN A 750 -39.38 -31.06 26.47
N GLU A 751 -40.31 -31.08 27.43
CA GLU A 751 -41.75 -30.94 27.14
C GLU A 751 -42.07 -29.62 26.42
N LEU A 752 -41.46 -28.51 26.85
CA LEU A 752 -41.62 -27.20 26.21
C LEU A 752 -41.08 -27.21 24.77
N ALA A 753 -39.89 -27.78 24.55
CA ALA A 753 -39.26 -27.88 23.25
C ALA A 753 -40.10 -28.73 22.27
N HIS A 754 -40.57 -29.89 22.73
CA HIS A 754 -41.44 -30.77 21.96
C HIS A 754 -42.74 -30.07 21.54
N LYS A 755 -43.41 -29.38 22.49
CA LYS A 755 -44.62 -28.61 22.20
C LYS A 755 -44.36 -27.52 21.16
N ALA A 756 -43.28 -26.75 21.31
CA ALA A 756 -42.93 -25.70 20.35
C ALA A 756 -42.63 -26.25 18.94
N ALA A 757 -41.97 -27.41 18.84
CA ALA A 757 -41.71 -28.08 17.56
C ALA A 757 -43.02 -28.54 16.88
N MET A 758 -43.95 -29.11 17.65
CA MET A 758 -45.26 -29.53 17.14
C MET A 758 -46.10 -28.35 16.67
N ASP A 759 -46.19 -27.28 17.47
CA ASP A 759 -46.91 -26.06 17.11
C ASP A 759 -46.37 -25.47 15.79
N TYR A 760 -45.05 -25.39 15.65
CA TYR A 760 -44.43 -24.89 14.42
C TYR A 760 -44.67 -25.81 13.21
N ASN A 761 -44.66 -27.13 13.40
CA ASN A 761 -44.95 -28.07 12.32
C ASN A 761 -46.38 -27.89 11.77
N VAL A 762 -47.35 -27.64 12.65
CA VAL A 762 -48.74 -27.33 12.26
C VAL A 762 -48.79 -26.05 11.44
N VAL A 763 -48.21 -24.95 11.95
CA VAL A 763 -48.17 -23.65 11.25
C VAL A 763 -47.50 -23.76 9.89
N LYS A 764 -46.36 -24.46 9.81
CA LYS A 764 -45.62 -24.65 8.56
C LYS A 764 -46.39 -25.48 7.54
N LYS A 765 -47.07 -26.54 7.96
CA LYS A 765 -47.91 -27.36 7.06
C LYS A 765 -49.07 -26.53 6.51
N GLN A 766 -49.73 -25.75 7.36
CA GLN A 766 -50.82 -24.86 6.96
C GLN A 766 -50.36 -23.81 5.95
N ALA A 767 -49.26 -23.11 6.25
CA ALA A 767 -48.69 -22.11 5.34
C ALA A 767 -48.29 -22.69 3.97
N LYS A 768 -47.79 -23.93 3.94
CA LYS A 768 -47.46 -24.64 2.70
C LYS A 768 -48.72 -24.94 1.87
N VAL A 769 -49.84 -25.28 2.51
CA VAL A 769 -51.13 -25.47 1.84
C VAL A 769 -51.66 -24.16 1.26
N GLU A 770 -51.49 -23.06 2.00
CA GLU A 770 -51.92 -21.71 1.60
C GLU A 770 -51.01 -21.03 0.56
N GLY A 771 -49.87 -21.64 0.21
CA GLY A 771 -48.86 -21.01 -0.65
C GLY A 771 -48.15 -19.81 -0.02
N ASN A 772 -48.31 -19.61 1.30
CA ASN A 772 -47.68 -18.51 2.02
C ASN A 772 -46.21 -18.84 2.32
N MET A 773 -45.29 -18.18 1.61
CA MET A 773 -43.84 -18.32 1.82
C MET A 773 -43.30 -17.47 2.98
N GLN A 774 -44.10 -16.58 3.57
CA GLN A 774 -43.76 -15.67 4.68
C GLN A 774 -44.39 -16.07 6.01
N TYR A 775 -44.53 -17.37 6.28
CA TYR A 775 -44.97 -17.83 7.59
C TYR A 775 -43.89 -17.59 8.66
N MET A 776 -44.32 -17.45 9.92
CA MET A 776 -43.44 -17.21 11.05
C MET A 776 -42.35 -18.30 11.13
N LYS A 777 -41.09 -17.89 11.09
CA LYS A 777 -39.94 -18.77 11.33
C LYS A 777 -39.60 -18.69 12.82
N ILE A 778 -39.17 -19.81 13.40
CA ILE A 778 -38.62 -19.78 14.75
C ILE A 778 -37.34 -18.94 14.71
N PRO A 779 -37.21 -17.90 15.57
CA PRO A 779 -36.02 -17.08 15.61
C PRO A 779 -34.82 -17.87 16.14
N CYS A 780 -33.62 -17.42 15.80
CA CYS A 780 -32.34 -17.96 16.30
C CYS A 780 -32.03 -19.45 16.00
N VAL A 781 -32.86 -20.15 15.21
CA VAL A 781 -32.56 -21.49 14.70
C VAL A 781 -32.18 -21.45 13.22
N ASN A 782 -31.20 -22.28 12.84
CA ASN A 782 -30.59 -22.36 11.50
C ASN A 782 -29.67 -21.17 11.15
N HIS A 783 -28.80 -21.36 10.16
CA HIS A 783 -27.90 -20.32 9.66
C HIS A 783 -27.61 -20.47 8.16
N PRO A 784 -27.47 -19.38 7.39
CA PRO A 784 -27.21 -19.46 5.94
C PRO A 784 -25.89 -20.14 5.56
N VAL A 785 -24.89 -20.06 6.45
CA VAL A 785 -23.53 -20.62 6.26
C VAL A 785 -23.42 -22.04 6.83
N PHE A 786 -24.03 -22.32 7.99
CA PHE A 786 -23.92 -23.61 8.69
C PHE A 786 -25.10 -24.51 8.32
N LYS A 787 -25.11 -25.02 7.08
CA LYS A 787 -26.21 -25.83 6.55
C LYS A 787 -25.73 -27.04 5.76
N GLY A 788 -26.63 -27.98 5.50
CA GLY A 788 -26.39 -29.12 4.60
C GLY A 788 -25.81 -30.38 5.25
N LYS A 789 -25.59 -30.38 6.57
CA LYS A 789 -25.19 -31.58 7.34
C LYS A 789 -26.41 -32.24 7.99
N PRO A 790 -26.33 -33.52 8.41
CA PRO A 790 -27.36 -34.18 9.22
C PRO A 790 -27.63 -33.43 10.54
N VAL A 791 -26.55 -32.95 11.17
CA VAL A 791 -26.59 -32.05 12.33
C VAL A 791 -25.73 -30.84 12.00
N ASN A 792 -26.35 -29.66 12.00
CA ASN A 792 -25.64 -28.41 11.74
C ASN A 792 -25.22 -27.76 13.07
N ILE A 793 -24.06 -27.13 13.09
CA ILE A 793 -23.48 -26.51 14.28
C ILE A 793 -22.90 -25.14 13.89
N ASP A 794 -23.20 -24.10 14.67
CA ASP A 794 -22.46 -22.84 14.64
C ASP A 794 -21.29 -22.96 15.63
N PRO A 795 -20.02 -22.89 15.16
CA PRO A 795 -18.86 -23.12 16.03
C PRO A 795 -18.74 -22.11 17.17
N ARG A 796 -19.33 -20.92 17.04
CA ARG A 796 -19.28 -19.87 18.06
C ARG A 796 -20.28 -20.15 19.18
N GLU A 797 -21.50 -20.56 18.80
CA GLU A 797 -22.53 -20.97 19.73
C GLU A 797 -22.09 -22.23 20.50
N GLU A 798 -21.55 -23.23 19.79
CA GLU A 798 -21.10 -24.46 20.43
C GLU A 798 -19.96 -24.20 21.43
N PHE A 799 -19.02 -23.32 21.06
CA PHE A 799 -17.93 -22.92 21.95
C PHE A 799 -18.46 -22.29 23.24
N ILE A 800 -19.35 -21.30 23.14
CA ILE A 800 -19.86 -20.60 24.32
C ILE A 800 -20.72 -21.52 25.19
N TYR A 801 -21.50 -22.40 24.57
CA TYR A 801 -22.29 -23.40 25.28
C TYR A 801 -21.40 -24.34 26.11
N LYS A 802 -20.35 -24.91 25.49
CA LYS A 802 -19.37 -25.77 26.19
C LYS A 802 -18.62 -25.02 27.30
N LEU A 803 -18.24 -23.76 27.05
CA LEU A 803 -17.55 -22.92 28.02
C LEU A 803 -18.43 -22.63 29.24
N PHE A 804 -19.70 -22.32 29.03
CA PHE A 804 -20.64 -22.05 30.12
C PHE A 804 -20.94 -23.32 30.92
N LYS A 805 -21.09 -24.47 30.27
CA LYS A 805 -21.19 -25.78 30.93
C LYS A 805 -19.97 -26.07 31.81
N ALA A 806 -18.75 -25.86 31.31
CA ALA A 806 -17.53 -26.05 32.08
C ALA A 806 -17.46 -25.12 33.30
N ARG A 807 -18.04 -23.91 33.20
CA ARG A 807 -18.14 -22.94 34.30
C ARG A 807 -19.37 -23.13 35.20
N LYS A 808 -20.20 -24.15 34.98
CA LYS A 808 -21.46 -24.39 35.70
C LYS A 808 -22.44 -23.20 35.61
N MET A 809 -22.48 -22.57 34.44
CA MET A 809 -23.39 -21.48 34.09
C MET A 809 -24.51 -22.05 33.21
N ASP A 810 -25.39 -22.85 33.81
CA ASP A 810 -26.49 -23.50 33.09
C ASP A 810 -27.60 -22.48 32.76
N ASN A 811 -27.78 -22.20 31.46
CA ASN A 811 -28.84 -21.32 30.97
C ASN A 811 -30.02 -22.16 30.42
N PRO A 812 -31.18 -22.21 31.11
CA PRO A 812 -32.32 -23.04 30.73
C PRO A 812 -32.95 -22.65 29.38
N PHE A 813 -32.80 -21.39 28.94
CA PHE A 813 -33.28 -20.94 27.64
C PHE A 813 -32.37 -21.43 26.51
N GLN A 814 -31.06 -21.52 26.75
CA GLN A 814 -30.12 -22.12 25.81
C GLN A 814 -30.37 -23.63 25.68
N GLU A 815 -30.58 -24.33 26.80
CA GLU A 815 -30.98 -25.75 26.81
C GLU A 815 -32.25 -26.00 26.00
N PHE A 816 -33.23 -25.11 26.13
CA PHE A 816 -34.47 -25.17 25.36
C PHE A 816 -34.20 -25.12 23.85
N TYR A 817 -33.33 -24.23 23.37
CA TYR A 817 -32.99 -24.17 21.94
C TYR A 817 -32.28 -25.44 21.44
N HIS A 818 -31.33 -25.99 22.22
CA HIS A 818 -30.64 -27.23 21.87
C HIS A 818 -31.61 -28.41 21.77
N LYS A 819 -32.59 -28.51 22.68
CA LYS A 819 -33.64 -29.53 22.60
C LYS A 819 -34.62 -29.24 21.45
N LEU A 820 -34.97 -27.99 21.21
CA LEU A 820 -35.91 -27.57 20.17
C LEU A 820 -35.42 -27.93 18.77
N VAL A 821 -34.14 -27.73 18.44
CA VAL A 821 -33.62 -28.07 17.11
C VAL A 821 -33.64 -29.57 16.82
N VAL A 822 -33.50 -30.39 17.86
CA VAL A 822 -33.66 -31.86 17.77
C VAL A 822 -35.12 -32.23 17.60
N GLU A 823 -36.00 -31.68 18.44
CA GLU A 823 -37.45 -31.94 18.39
C GLU A 823 -38.07 -31.49 17.05
N LEU A 824 -37.58 -30.40 16.44
CA LEU A 824 -37.99 -29.97 15.10
C LEU A 824 -37.70 -31.01 14.02
N PHE A 825 -36.58 -31.72 14.15
CA PHE A 825 -36.21 -32.80 13.24
C PHE A 825 -37.07 -34.05 13.50
N GLU A 826 -37.20 -34.47 14.77
CA GLU A 826 -38.01 -35.63 15.16
C GLU A 826 -39.50 -35.45 14.80
N ALA A 827 -40.03 -34.22 14.91
CA ALA A 827 -41.38 -33.87 14.50
C ALA A 827 -41.58 -33.86 12.96
N GLY A 828 -40.52 -34.02 12.18
CA GLY A 828 -40.53 -33.89 10.72
C GLY A 828 -40.75 -32.45 10.23
N ALA A 829 -40.60 -31.45 11.10
CA ALA A 829 -40.72 -30.04 10.73
C ALA A 829 -39.52 -29.58 9.90
N THR A 830 -38.34 -30.19 10.09
CA THR A 830 -37.10 -29.92 9.34
C THR A 830 -36.50 -31.20 8.78
N LYS A 831 -35.63 -31.09 7.76
CA LYS A 831 -34.98 -32.26 7.11
C LYS A 831 -33.74 -32.75 7.86
N ASN A 832 -33.20 -31.92 8.74
CA ASN A 832 -31.98 -32.10 9.49
C ASN A 832 -32.07 -31.31 10.79
N VAL A 833 -31.20 -31.63 11.75
CA VAL A 833 -31.08 -30.86 12.99
C VAL A 833 -30.45 -29.51 12.65
N PHE A 834 -31.21 -28.44 12.85
CA PHE A 834 -30.71 -27.07 12.64
C PHE A 834 -29.66 -26.71 13.70
N CYS A 835 -28.76 -25.79 13.37
CA CYS A 835 -27.89 -25.21 14.38
C CYS A 835 -28.67 -24.22 15.24
N VAL A 836 -28.31 -24.12 16.52
CA VAL A 836 -28.59 -22.91 17.30
C VAL A 836 -27.58 -21.86 16.83
N ASN A 837 -28.04 -20.68 16.43
CA ASN A 837 -27.15 -19.65 15.89
C ASN A 837 -26.67 -18.68 16.99
N ILE A 838 -25.71 -17.83 16.65
CA ILE A 838 -25.13 -16.87 17.60
C ILE A 838 -26.14 -15.86 18.18
N ASP A 839 -27.21 -15.53 17.45
CA ASP A 839 -28.23 -14.59 17.95
C ASP A 839 -29.01 -15.21 19.13
N ALA A 840 -29.10 -16.55 19.20
CA ALA A 840 -29.67 -17.25 20.35
C ALA A 840 -28.92 -16.91 21.63
N VAL A 841 -27.58 -16.93 21.57
CA VAL A 841 -26.69 -16.65 22.71
C VAL A 841 -26.95 -15.26 23.27
N ILE A 842 -27.14 -14.27 22.38
CA ILE A 842 -27.48 -12.92 22.80
C ILE A 842 -28.82 -12.96 23.54
N ALA A 843 -29.88 -13.52 22.94
CA ALA A 843 -31.20 -13.55 23.53
C ALA A 843 -31.27 -14.30 24.88
N THR A 844 -30.65 -15.48 24.98
CA THR A 844 -30.74 -16.35 26.17
C THR A 844 -29.96 -15.80 27.36
N ILE A 845 -28.75 -15.26 27.15
CA ILE A 845 -27.96 -14.61 28.20
C ILE A 845 -28.70 -13.37 28.70
N SER A 846 -29.25 -12.59 27.78
CA SER A 846 -29.99 -11.37 28.11
C SER A 846 -31.22 -11.67 28.96
N LEU A 847 -31.97 -12.70 28.58
CA LEU A 847 -33.17 -13.13 29.30
C LEU A 847 -32.82 -13.66 30.69
N GLU A 848 -31.75 -14.44 30.83
CA GLU A 848 -31.24 -14.90 32.13
C GLU A 848 -30.90 -13.74 33.07
N LEU A 849 -30.17 -12.73 32.58
CA LEU A 849 -29.74 -11.59 33.40
C LEU A 849 -30.91 -10.71 33.88
N PHE A 850 -32.03 -10.69 33.14
CA PHE A 850 -33.22 -9.89 33.44
C PHE A 850 -34.41 -10.69 33.99
N TRP A 851 -34.32 -12.01 34.04
CA TRP A 851 -35.48 -12.87 34.29
C TRP A 851 -36.24 -12.50 35.56
N ASP A 852 -35.52 -12.24 36.65
CA ASP A 852 -36.08 -11.82 37.92
C ASP A 852 -36.79 -10.46 37.83
N GLN A 853 -36.20 -9.50 37.11
CA GLN A 853 -36.75 -8.15 36.95
C GLN A 853 -38.01 -8.17 36.07
N LEU A 854 -38.01 -8.99 35.01
CA LEU A 854 -39.18 -9.24 34.17
C LEU A 854 -40.33 -9.86 34.98
N HIS A 855 -40.05 -10.91 35.76
CA HIS A 855 -41.06 -11.58 36.60
C HIS A 855 -41.61 -10.69 37.73
N GLN A 856 -40.82 -9.72 38.20
CA GLN A 856 -41.24 -8.73 39.19
C GLN A 856 -42.00 -7.55 38.57
N GLY A 857 -42.17 -7.51 37.24
CA GLY A 857 -42.80 -6.39 36.54
C GLY A 857 -41.98 -5.10 36.56
N LYS A 858 -40.67 -5.19 36.86
CA LYS A 858 -39.76 -4.02 36.88
C LYS A 858 -39.27 -3.64 35.48
N VAL A 859 -39.37 -4.56 34.53
CA VAL A 859 -38.98 -4.40 33.13
C VAL A 859 -40.08 -5.00 32.28
N THR A 860 -40.47 -4.29 31.23
CA THR A 860 -41.48 -4.73 30.26
C THR A 860 -40.86 -5.62 29.19
N GLU A 861 -41.69 -6.38 28.47
CA GLU A 861 -41.24 -7.16 27.31
C GLU A 861 -40.56 -6.27 26.26
N ALA A 862 -41.15 -5.11 25.95
CA ALA A 862 -40.60 -4.16 24.98
C ALA A 862 -39.21 -3.63 25.39
N GLU A 863 -39.01 -3.28 26.67
CA GLU A 863 -37.69 -2.88 27.18
C GLU A 863 -36.66 -4.01 27.07
N MET A 864 -37.08 -5.25 27.27
CA MET A 864 -36.20 -6.41 27.12
C MET A 864 -35.80 -6.65 25.66
N GLN A 865 -36.74 -6.50 24.73
CA GLN A 865 -36.47 -6.62 23.30
C GLN A 865 -35.51 -5.51 22.81
N ASP A 866 -35.75 -4.27 23.23
CA ASP A 866 -34.85 -3.13 22.97
C ASP A 866 -33.43 -3.41 23.46
N LEU A 867 -33.32 -3.94 24.67
CA LEU A 867 -32.03 -4.22 25.28
C LEU A 867 -31.22 -5.27 24.50
N VAL A 868 -31.85 -6.36 24.06
CA VAL A 868 -31.15 -7.37 23.23
C VAL A 868 -30.56 -6.73 22.00
N PHE A 869 -31.31 -5.83 21.37
CA PHE A 869 -30.81 -5.09 20.23
C PHE A 869 -29.68 -4.11 20.62
N VAL A 870 -29.78 -3.41 21.75
CA VAL A 870 -28.70 -2.55 22.29
C VAL A 870 -27.41 -3.34 22.52
N MET A 871 -27.48 -4.55 23.07
CA MET A 871 -26.29 -5.39 23.28
C MET A 871 -25.63 -5.80 21.97
N PHE A 872 -26.42 -6.12 20.96
CA PHE A 872 -25.89 -6.32 19.61
C PHE A 872 -25.19 -5.05 19.09
N LEU A 873 -25.76 -3.86 19.32
CA LEU A 873 -25.12 -2.60 18.93
C LEU A 873 -23.81 -2.36 19.69
N PHE A 874 -23.73 -2.67 20.99
CA PHE A 874 -22.50 -2.54 21.79
C PHE A 874 -21.38 -3.41 21.23
N ALA A 875 -21.65 -4.67 20.94
CA ALA A 875 -20.65 -5.55 20.33
C ALA A 875 -20.21 -5.02 18.96
N ARG A 876 -21.19 -4.72 18.10
CA ARG A 876 -20.94 -4.28 16.71
C ARG A 876 -20.27 -2.93 16.60
N MET A 877 -20.40 -2.06 17.60
CA MET A 877 -19.69 -0.79 17.71
C MET A 877 -18.17 -0.98 17.66
N VAL A 878 -17.66 -2.05 18.29
CA VAL A 878 -16.22 -2.36 18.35
C VAL A 878 -15.70 -2.87 17.00
N GLY A 879 -16.38 -3.86 16.40
CA GLY A 879 -15.99 -4.35 15.07
C GLY A 879 -16.13 -3.27 13.99
N SER A 880 -17.13 -2.40 14.09
CA SER A 880 -17.28 -1.26 13.17
C SER A 880 -16.17 -0.23 13.36
N ALA A 881 -15.66 -0.03 14.59
CA ALA A 881 -14.48 0.79 14.86
C ALA A 881 -13.29 0.32 14.03
N ALA A 882 -13.03 -0.99 14.06
CA ALA A 882 -11.92 -1.61 13.36
C ALA A 882 -12.07 -1.46 11.83
N GLU A 883 -13.28 -1.66 11.29
CA GLU A 883 -13.55 -1.48 9.85
C GLU A 883 -13.40 -0.01 9.40
N ILE A 884 -13.87 0.95 10.20
CA ILE A 884 -13.73 2.39 9.91
C ILE A 884 -12.26 2.79 9.93
N ALA A 885 -11.52 2.38 10.96
CA ALA A 885 -10.10 2.67 11.12
C ALA A 885 -9.26 2.07 9.98
N ASP A 886 -9.48 0.80 9.63
CA ASP A 886 -8.76 0.13 8.55
C ASP A 886 -9.09 0.72 7.18
N HIS A 887 -10.35 1.07 6.91
CA HIS A 887 -10.71 1.75 5.66
C HIS A 887 -10.03 3.11 5.56
N ARG A 888 -10.16 3.97 6.58
CA ARG A 888 -9.50 5.29 6.60
C ARG A 888 -7.99 5.19 6.39
N ALA A 889 -7.35 4.17 6.98
CA ALA A 889 -5.92 3.93 6.83
C ALA A 889 -5.48 3.53 5.41
N ARG A 890 -6.39 2.96 4.61
CA ARG A 890 -6.14 2.54 3.21
C ARG A 890 -6.65 3.57 2.20
N GLY A 891 -7.63 4.40 2.56
CA GLY A 891 -8.11 5.50 1.72
C GLY A 891 -9.54 5.92 2.06
N THR A 892 -9.87 7.19 1.85
CA THR A 892 -11.19 7.76 2.21
C THR A 892 -12.08 8.11 1.01
N ASP A 893 -11.58 8.08 -0.22
CA ASP A 893 -12.35 8.28 -1.46
C ASP A 893 -12.31 7.04 -2.35
N MET A 894 -12.62 5.88 -1.78
CA MET A 894 -12.64 4.61 -2.49
C MET A 894 -13.99 4.39 -3.19
N ASP A 895 -13.98 3.75 -4.36
CA ASP A 895 -15.23 3.31 -4.99
C ASP A 895 -15.79 2.09 -4.26
N CYS A 896 -16.84 2.32 -3.46
CA CYS A 896 -17.61 1.27 -2.82
C CYS A 896 -18.96 1.01 -3.50
N ARG A 897 -19.20 1.50 -4.72
CA ARG A 897 -20.46 1.27 -5.47
C ARG A 897 -20.59 -0.16 -5.96
N THR A 898 -21.83 -0.57 -6.26
CA THR A 898 -22.10 -1.87 -6.88
C THR A 898 -21.61 -1.80 -8.31
N PRO A 899 -20.73 -2.71 -8.77
CA PRO A 899 -20.35 -2.75 -10.17
C PRO A 899 -21.59 -2.88 -11.05
N ALA A 900 -21.65 -2.13 -12.16
CA ALA A 900 -22.78 -2.20 -13.08
C ALA A 900 -23.04 -3.64 -13.59
N SER A 901 -21.99 -4.46 -13.71
CA SER A 901 -22.08 -5.88 -14.08
C SER A 901 -22.77 -6.76 -13.04
N GLN A 902 -23.02 -6.27 -11.83
CA GLN A 902 -23.78 -6.94 -10.76
C GLN A 902 -25.18 -6.34 -10.58
N CYS A 903 -25.57 -5.38 -11.40
CA CYS A 903 -26.90 -4.80 -11.42
C CYS A 903 -27.68 -5.39 -12.60
N GLU A 904 -28.91 -5.82 -12.35
CA GLU A 904 -29.85 -6.24 -13.39
C GLU A 904 -31.04 -5.29 -13.44
N PHE A 905 -31.53 -4.99 -14.64
CA PHE A 905 -32.80 -4.32 -14.80
C PHE A 905 -33.91 -5.34 -14.58
N VAL A 906 -34.74 -5.11 -13.57
CA VAL A 906 -35.99 -5.86 -13.42
C VAL A 906 -36.96 -5.27 -14.45
N VAL A 907 -37.15 -5.98 -15.56
CA VAL A 907 -38.08 -5.62 -16.65
C VAL A 907 -39.46 -6.16 -16.36
#